data_AF-A0AAV1ZNG2-F1
#
_entry.id   AF-A0AAV1ZNG2-F1
#
_cell.length_a   1.000
_cell.length_b   1.000
_cell.length_c   1.000
_cell.angle_alpha   90.00
_cell.angle_beta   90.00
_cell.angle_gamma   90.00
#
_symmetry.space_group_name_H-M   'P 1'
#
loop_
_entity.id
_entity.type
_entity.pdbx_description
1 polymer ?
#
loop_
_entity_poly.entity_id
_entity_poly.type
_entity_poly.pdbx_seq_one_letter_code
_entity_poly.pdbx_strand_id
1 'polypeptide(L)'
;MNAERDPYKTDYLPHPDEKTLESPLQESQLINTADEVFFYGVNSKSEYLITRIARGTNQEAEAWVYLKLSNGKIYQLQETFGIQQTGCDKRIFSCGGLKIHYLLPMRRWRIYFNGLLKETSEDGISSNKKVHVKFALLWRASTDPFDFRTDVNNKALTSSIARAKWNQCKPPLEKLFKALDFYAQCGIIMGTVSIDGNDEQELYLFGERMRFTGDLSLKGVEFFHVLGHISKNGRFVHVIEVSMENVVEKLIFGFATILTGGLRPIQDKNCCFEMLIDEERNERDIEAKFRAKDKMYHMKGTLPRMQHNFKNTVGWDGHLSIDCLDFELNLQGGKKSKCSKNKEFNSLTGGQTGRGIVITGKMMKPVRKSINNESSISIQPGEDTARSSYVPFTSEVVPYILVSHFSEKTCQNLAITGGKGSSLGKLTELSKESQNQFVVPKGIVVTTSAYEMFVTDDILYEIKHLENVLYQDKVEETKIACRRLIDEVIKTSIPEEIRQSFIMNFQNAFPDRKYDDKFAVRSSATGEDTEQMSAAGQMETYLGVTGISEILASIKKCWASQFSYIAVQYKRQNGQMINSPMAVVVQQMIPCDIAGVLFTSDPLTGNPMTLTITANYGLGESVVSGSEEPDTIEIERLNEDNLTIKNKLIGSKRHKIVMKDDGGTEVEDVMENEKKSCSLSDNMALFLGHVAIKIEKSFGSSRDIEWGFWNNVLYIFQSRPITSGTGETDFEIDHEFDTPLRCEGDYFAMCNVGTDALLAGTQENYLDIIQEE
;
A
#
# COMPACT_ATOMS: atom_id res chain seq x y z
N MET A 1 1.60 13.48 36.47
CA MET A 1 1.15 14.06 35.19
C MET A 1 0.40 12.95 34.47
N ASN A 2 -0.81 13.20 33.97
CA ASN A 2 -1.67 12.14 33.44
C ASN A 2 -1.07 11.53 32.16
N ALA A 3 -0.99 10.20 32.09
CA ALA A 3 -0.54 9.49 30.89
C ALA A 3 -1.56 9.61 29.75
N GLU A 4 -2.85 9.78 30.08
CA GLU A 4 -4.02 9.92 29.18
C GLU A 4 -3.95 11.12 28.19
N ARG A 5 -2.87 11.91 28.22
CA ARG A 5 -2.63 13.05 27.31
C ARG A 5 -1.21 13.07 26.74
N ASP A 6 -0.47 11.98 26.88
CA ASP A 6 0.91 11.84 26.42
C ASP A 6 0.94 10.75 25.35
N PRO A 7 0.90 11.10 24.04
CA PRO A 7 0.69 10.14 22.96
C PRO A 7 1.81 9.10 22.83
N TYR A 8 2.98 9.35 23.44
CA TYR A 8 4.09 8.39 23.53
C TYR A 8 3.95 7.40 24.70
N LYS A 9 2.89 7.49 25.50
CA LYS A 9 2.55 6.60 26.62
C LYS A 9 1.18 5.93 26.45
N THR A 10 0.46 6.28 25.39
CA THR A 10 -0.75 5.62 24.91
C THR A 10 -0.51 5.00 23.53
N ASP A 11 0.77 4.76 23.19
CA ASP A 11 1.37 4.22 21.96
C ASP A 11 1.04 4.91 20.61
N TYR A 12 -0.01 5.74 20.58
CA TYR A 12 -0.50 6.60 19.49
C TYR A 12 0.56 7.41 18.71
N LEU A 13 1.77 7.59 19.24
CA LEU A 13 2.93 8.02 18.44
C LEU A 13 4.16 7.14 18.72
N PRO A 14 4.86 6.61 17.69
CA PRO A 14 6.03 5.78 17.88
C PRO A 14 7.14 6.51 18.64
N HIS A 15 7.71 5.83 19.63
CA HIS A 15 8.57 6.41 20.67
C HIS A 15 9.84 7.03 20.04
N PRO A 16 10.37 8.17 20.56
CA PRO A 16 11.57 8.81 20.00
C PRO A 16 12.81 7.90 19.92
N ASP A 17 12.90 6.90 20.80
CA ASP A 17 13.99 5.92 20.80
C ASP A 17 13.88 4.94 19.62
N GLU A 18 12.68 4.54 19.20
CA GLU A 18 12.48 3.66 18.03
C GLU A 18 12.96 4.36 16.74
N LYS A 19 12.65 5.65 16.61
CA LYS A 19 13.17 6.52 15.54
C LYS A 19 14.69 6.57 15.56
N THR A 20 15.30 6.48 16.74
CA THR A 20 16.77 6.50 16.92
C THR A 20 17.40 5.14 16.58
N LEU A 21 16.76 4.02 16.92
CA LEU A 21 17.22 2.66 16.61
C LEU A 21 17.14 2.32 15.10
N GLU A 22 16.04 2.71 14.45
CA GLU A 22 15.81 2.46 13.03
C GLU A 22 16.56 3.46 12.12
N SER A 23 17.11 4.53 12.69
CA SER A 23 17.97 5.49 11.97
C SER A 23 19.32 4.91 11.57
N PRO A 24 19.85 5.25 10.38
CA PRO A 24 21.27 5.16 10.09
C PRO A 24 22.07 5.97 11.14
N LEU A 25 23.11 5.38 11.71
CA LEU A 25 23.93 5.97 12.76
C LEU A 25 24.76 7.15 12.24
N GLN A 26 25.23 8.02 13.16
CA GLN A 26 26.15 9.09 12.79
C GLN A 26 27.53 8.53 12.42
N GLU A 27 28.23 9.20 11.51
CA GLU A 27 29.56 8.80 10.99
C GLU A 27 30.58 8.50 12.10
N SER A 28 30.51 9.23 13.21
CA SER A 28 31.34 9.05 14.40
C SER A 28 31.12 7.73 15.15
N GLN A 29 29.97 7.08 14.97
CA GLN A 29 29.59 5.81 15.60
C GLN A 29 30.05 4.60 14.77
N LEU A 30 30.16 4.75 13.45
CA LEU A 30 30.53 3.70 12.48
C LEU A 30 31.98 3.21 12.60
N ILE A 31 32.77 3.76 13.54
CA ILE A 31 34.17 3.39 13.76
C ILE A 31 34.31 1.96 14.32
N ASN A 32 33.40 1.57 15.23
CA ASN A 32 33.37 0.23 15.85
C ASN A 32 31.96 -0.40 15.85
N THR A 33 30.91 0.39 15.60
CA THR A 33 29.51 -0.08 15.63
C THR A 33 29.09 -0.47 14.23
N ALA A 34 28.46 -1.63 14.06
CA ALA A 34 27.77 -1.95 12.83
C ALA A 34 26.58 -1.01 12.61
N ASP A 35 26.21 -0.81 11.36
CA ASP A 35 24.98 -0.14 11.00
C ASP A 35 24.37 -0.82 9.78
N GLU A 36 23.70 -1.94 10.04
CA GLU A 36 23.20 -2.86 9.04
C GLU A 36 21.68 -3.05 9.15
N VAL A 37 21.03 -3.16 8.00
CA VAL A 37 19.64 -3.55 7.84
C VAL A 37 19.54 -4.62 6.74
N PHE A 38 18.81 -5.69 7.05
CA PHE A 38 18.64 -6.86 6.20
C PHE A 38 17.16 -7.20 6.08
N PHE A 39 16.72 -7.60 4.88
CA PHE A 39 15.38 -8.12 4.62
C PHE A 39 15.46 -9.42 3.82
N TYR A 40 14.61 -10.36 4.19
CA TYR A 40 14.34 -11.60 3.48
C TYR A 40 12.83 -11.79 3.28
N GLY A 41 12.42 -12.38 2.15
CA GLY A 41 11.07 -12.91 1.96
C GLY A 41 11.02 -14.04 0.93
N VAL A 42 10.05 -14.95 1.07
CA VAL A 42 9.78 -16.10 0.20
C VAL A 42 8.27 -16.36 0.03
N ASN A 43 7.86 -17.10 -1.01
CA ASN A 43 6.47 -17.55 -1.20
C ASN A 43 6.34 -19.01 -1.73
N SER A 44 5.10 -19.49 -1.88
CA SER A 44 4.78 -20.83 -2.40
C SER A 44 5.12 -21.06 -3.88
N LYS A 45 5.48 -20.01 -4.63
CA LYS A 45 5.96 -20.07 -6.02
C LYS A 45 7.49 -20.23 -6.14
N SER A 46 8.19 -20.39 -5.00
CA SER A 46 9.66 -20.42 -4.91
C SER A 46 10.35 -19.12 -5.32
N GLU A 47 9.61 -18.01 -5.25
CA GLU A 47 10.16 -16.66 -5.40
C GLU A 47 10.76 -16.23 -4.07
N TYR A 48 11.87 -15.50 -4.11
CA TYR A 48 12.45 -14.91 -2.91
C TYR A 48 13.24 -13.64 -3.20
N LEU A 49 13.31 -12.79 -2.18
CA LEU A 49 14.12 -11.58 -2.18
C LEU A 49 15.02 -11.60 -0.95
N ILE A 50 16.28 -11.22 -1.14
CA ILE A 50 17.22 -10.86 -0.09
C ILE A 50 17.76 -9.47 -0.43
N THR A 51 17.64 -8.53 0.51
CA THR A 51 18.31 -7.22 0.40
C THR A 51 19.04 -6.89 1.70
N ARG A 52 20.20 -6.23 1.57
CA ARG A 52 21.02 -5.77 2.70
C ARG A 52 21.57 -4.40 2.37
N ILE A 53 21.66 -3.51 3.36
CA ILE A 53 22.62 -2.40 3.36
C ILE A 53 23.37 -2.41 4.68
N ALA A 54 24.69 -2.39 4.63
CA ALA A 54 25.58 -2.18 5.77
C ALA A 54 26.46 -0.95 5.51
N ARG A 55 26.59 -0.06 6.50
CA ARG A 55 27.33 1.19 6.38
C ARG A 55 28.69 1.12 7.08
N GLY A 56 29.65 1.84 6.54
CA GLY A 56 31.01 1.98 7.08
C GLY A 56 31.47 3.44 7.09
N THR A 57 32.73 3.64 7.49
CA THR A 57 33.34 4.98 7.58
C THR A 57 33.66 5.57 6.20
N ASN A 58 33.64 6.89 6.09
CA ASN A 58 33.86 7.70 4.90
C ASN A 58 32.68 7.71 3.90
N GLN A 59 31.44 7.54 4.37
CA GLN A 59 30.25 7.32 3.53
C GLN A 59 30.34 6.06 2.63
N GLU A 60 31.23 5.12 2.95
CA GLU A 60 31.31 3.82 2.28
C GLU A 60 30.16 2.91 2.76
N ALA A 61 29.55 2.16 1.85
CA ALA A 61 28.48 1.22 2.18
C ALA A 61 28.52 -0.02 1.28
N GLU A 62 28.07 -1.15 1.81
CA GLU A 62 27.83 -2.37 1.06
C GLU A 62 26.33 -2.64 0.93
N ALA A 63 25.84 -2.83 -0.30
CA ALA A 63 24.50 -3.31 -0.60
C ALA A 63 24.54 -4.74 -1.19
N TRP A 64 23.60 -5.59 -0.79
CA TRP A 64 23.27 -6.81 -1.53
C TRP A 64 21.85 -6.71 -2.06
N VAL A 65 21.65 -7.15 -3.30
CA VAL A 65 20.34 -7.46 -3.87
C VAL A 65 20.43 -8.82 -4.52
N TYR A 66 19.53 -9.71 -4.13
CA TYR A 66 19.33 -11.01 -4.74
C TYR A 66 17.82 -11.25 -4.85
N LEU A 67 17.34 -11.47 -6.07
CA LEU A 67 15.93 -11.72 -6.38
C LEU A 67 15.80 -12.98 -7.23
N LYS A 68 14.87 -13.87 -6.88
CA LYS A 68 14.42 -14.97 -7.74
C LYS A 68 12.92 -14.83 -8.03
N LEU A 69 12.53 -15.02 -9.29
CA LEU A 69 11.14 -15.03 -9.76
C LEU A 69 10.65 -16.45 -10.09
N SER A 70 9.33 -16.63 -10.24
CA SER A 70 8.72 -17.98 -10.39
C SER A 70 9.07 -18.69 -11.69
N ASN A 71 9.75 -18.00 -12.61
CA ASN A 71 10.27 -18.53 -13.87
C ASN A 71 11.69 -19.15 -13.73
N GLY A 72 12.21 -19.27 -12.51
CA GLY A 72 13.54 -19.85 -12.23
C GLY A 72 14.71 -18.88 -12.47
N LYS A 73 14.44 -17.64 -12.93
CA LYS A 73 15.48 -16.64 -13.13
C LYS A 73 15.88 -15.95 -11.82
N ILE A 74 17.18 -15.71 -11.71
CA ILE A 74 17.86 -15.09 -10.59
C ILE A 74 18.51 -13.78 -11.05
N TYR A 75 18.39 -12.75 -10.23
CA TYR A 75 18.94 -11.42 -10.47
C TYR A 75 19.77 -10.97 -9.27
N GLN A 76 21.09 -10.83 -9.46
CA GLN A 76 22.05 -10.54 -8.38
C GLN A 76 22.88 -9.28 -8.66
N LEU A 77 23.09 -8.46 -7.62
CA LEU A 77 23.98 -7.30 -7.67
C LEU A 77 25.45 -7.77 -7.64
N GLN A 78 26.24 -7.43 -8.66
CA GLN A 78 27.65 -7.83 -8.74
C GLN A 78 28.59 -6.94 -7.94
N GLU A 79 28.31 -5.64 -7.93
CA GLU A 79 29.13 -4.60 -7.30
C GLU A 79 28.45 -4.24 -5.98
N THR A 80 28.84 -4.92 -4.90
CA THR A 80 28.20 -4.73 -3.59
C THR A 80 28.66 -3.45 -2.90
N PHE A 81 29.88 -3.00 -3.16
CA PHE A 81 30.51 -1.84 -2.51
C PHE A 81 30.29 -0.53 -3.29
N GLY A 82 29.97 0.56 -2.59
CA GLY A 82 29.83 1.90 -3.19
C GLY A 82 29.74 3.03 -2.16
N ILE A 83 29.58 4.26 -2.64
CA ILE A 83 29.35 5.44 -1.80
C ILE A 83 27.85 5.57 -1.50
N GLN A 84 27.50 5.79 -0.23
CA GLN A 84 26.14 6.09 0.19
C GLN A 84 25.67 7.43 -0.39
N GLN A 85 24.45 7.47 -0.94
CA GLN A 85 23.83 8.73 -1.32
C GLN A 85 23.33 9.44 -0.06
N THR A 86 24.16 10.34 0.49
CA THR A 86 23.84 11.18 1.65
C THR A 86 22.78 12.22 1.29
N GLY A 87 21.51 11.80 1.27
CA GLY A 87 20.36 12.69 1.11
C GLY A 87 20.08 13.52 2.36
N CYS A 88 19.19 14.52 2.23
CA CYS A 88 18.74 15.34 3.36
C CYS A 88 17.89 14.55 4.38
N ASP A 89 17.29 13.43 3.95
CA ASP A 89 16.45 12.58 4.79
C ASP A 89 17.30 11.56 5.58
N LYS A 90 17.32 11.72 6.91
CA LYS A 90 18.04 10.84 7.85
C LYS A 90 17.36 9.48 8.07
N ARG A 91 16.35 9.10 7.28
CA ARG A 91 15.62 7.82 7.39
C ARG A 91 16.05 6.77 6.35
N ILE A 92 17.02 7.09 5.50
CA ILE A 92 17.33 6.33 4.28
C ILE A 92 18.73 5.72 4.31
N PHE A 93 18.79 4.39 4.25
CA PHE A 93 19.96 3.62 3.85
C PHE A 93 20.00 3.57 2.32
N SER A 94 21.15 3.80 1.68
CA SER A 94 21.27 3.68 0.22
C SER A 94 22.68 3.29 -0.24
N CYS A 95 22.79 2.36 -1.18
CA CYS A 95 24.03 2.04 -1.91
C CYS A 95 23.70 1.23 -3.18
N GLY A 96 24.51 1.34 -4.24
CA GLY A 96 24.41 0.45 -5.42
C GLY A 96 23.08 0.47 -6.20
N GLY A 97 22.27 1.52 -6.06
CA GLY A 97 20.91 1.60 -6.62
C GLY A 97 19.80 1.08 -5.68
N LEU A 98 20.16 0.38 -4.60
CA LEU A 98 19.26 0.00 -3.52
C LEU A 98 19.04 1.20 -2.57
N LYS A 99 17.80 1.42 -2.16
CA LYS A 99 17.36 2.39 -1.16
C LYS A 99 16.38 1.71 -0.21
N ILE A 100 16.66 1.80 1.08
CA ILE A 100 15.86 1.21 2.15
C ILE A 100 15.50 2.34 3.11
N HIS A 101 14.20 2.62 3.25
CA HIS A 101 13.66 3.80 3.94
C HIS A 101 12.60 3.37 4.95
N TYR A 102 12.79 3.63 6.24
CA TYR A 102 11.69 3.44 7.20
C TYR A 102 10.68 4.57 7.06
N LEU A 103 9.42 4.19 6.86
CA LEU A 103 8.28 5.11 6.82
C LEU A 103 7.74 5.30 8.24
N LEU A 104 7.58 4.20 8.97
CA LEU A 104 7.25 4.16 10.40
C LEU A 104 8.23 3.20 11.11
N PRO A 105 8.97 3.65 12.14
CA PRO A 105 9.92 2.83 12.88
C PRO A 105 9.29 1.53 13.38
N MET A 106 9.99 0.40 13.27
CA MET A 106 9.55 -0.96 13.63
C MET A 106 8.32 -1.51 12.86
N ARG A 107 7.50 -0.69 12.19
CA ARG A 107 6.23 -1.14 11.57
C ARG A 107 6.30 -1.19 10.05
N ARG A 108 6.83 -0.17 9.38
CA ARG A 108 6.66 0.01 7.92
C ARG A 108 7.91 0.55 7.24
N TRP A 109 8.43 -0.19 6.27
CA TRP A 109 9.64 0.13 5.50
C TRP A 109 9.36 0.09 4.00
N ARG A 110 10.04 0.93 3.21
CA ARG A 110 10.05 0.91 1.74
C ARG A 110 11.41 0.42 1.26
N ILE A 111 11.42 -0.64 0.45
CA ILE A 111 12.59 -1.25 -0.17
C ILE A 111 12.49 -0.96 -1.67
N TYR A 112 13.38 -0.13 -2.20
CA TYR A 112 13.40 0.28 -3.59
C TYR A 112 14.76 -0.07 -4.22
N PHE A 113 14.75 -0.67 -5.40
CA PHE A 113 15.96 -0.84 -6.21
C PHE A 113 15.70 -0.34 -7.62
N ASN A 114 16.71 0.30 -8.21
CA ASN A 114 16.70 0.65 -9.62
C ASN A 114 18.15 0.67 -10.14
N GLY A 115 18.49 -0.26 -11.04
CA GLY A 115 19.84 -0.42 -11.57
C GLY A 115 20.07 -1.74 -12.31
N LEU A 116 21.34 -2.05 -12.62
CA LEU A 116 21.72 -3.27 -13.34
C LEU A 116 22.01 -4.44 -12.38
N LEU A 117 21.28 -5.55 -12.54
CA LEU A 117 21.58 -6.83 -11.90
C LEU A 117 22.10 -7.83 -12.96
N LYS A 118 22.89 -8.82 -12.55
CA LYS A 118 23.25 -9.95 -13.42
C LYS A 118 22.12 -10.99 -13.40
N GLU A 119 21.62 -11.35 -14.58
CA GLU A 119 20.72 -12.49 -14.76
C GLU A 119 21.48 -13.83 -14.68
N THR A 120 20.87 -14.83 -14.06
CA THR A 120 21.28 -16.24 -14.04
C THR A 120 20.06 -17.17 -13.96
N SER A 121 20.25 -18.48 -14.15
CA SER A 121 19.23 -19.53 -13.95
C SER A 121 19.68 -20.52 -12.88
N GLU A 122 18.74 -21.21 -12.24
CA GLU A 122 19.02 -22.31 -11.30
C GLU A 122 19.79 -23.48 -11.95
N ASP A 123 19.69 -23.66 -13.28
CA ASP A 123 20.43 -24.66 -14.05
C ASP A 123 21.97 -24.41 -14.08
N GLY A 124 22.45 -23.31 -13.50
CA GLY A 124 23.86 -22.92 -13.52
C GLY A 124 24.36 -22.40 -14.87
N ILE A 125 23.53 -22.42 -15.92
CA ILE A 125 23.82 -21.81 -17.23
C ILE A 125 23.78 -20.29 -17.08
N SER A 126 24.89 -19.70 -16.63
CA SER A 126 24.98 -18.25 -16.50
C SER A 126 25.06 -17.60 -17.88
N SER A 127 23.97 -17.00 -18.34
CA SER A 127 24.10 -15.83 -19.20
C SER A 127 24.95 -14.81 -18.41
N ASN A 128 25.93 -14.15 -19.04
CA ASN A 128 26.66 -13.07 -18.38
C ASN A 128 25.95 -11.72 -18.63
N LYS A 129 24.62 -11.77 -18.74
CA LYS A 129 23.76 -10.66 -19.15
C LYS A 129 23.51 -9.78 -17.93
N LYS A 130 23.97 -8.53 -17.97
CA LYS A 130 23.42 -7.47 -17.11
C LYS A 130 22.05 -7.10 -17.66
N VAL A 131 21.05 -7.06 -16.79
CA VAL A 131 19.66 -6.67 -17.06
C VAL A 131 19.29 -5.49 -16.18
N HIS A 132 18.39 -4.64 -16.66
CA HIS A 132 17.86 -3.55 -15.84
C HIS A 132 16.77 -4.09 -14.92
N VAL A 133 16.88 -3.86 -13.61
CA VAL A 133 15.86 -4.27 -12.64
C VAL A 133 15.42 -3.07 -11.83
N LYS A 134 14.12 -2.86 -11.79
CA LYS A 134 13.46 -1.89 -10.92
C LYS A 134 12.50 -2.65 -10.02
N PHE A 135 12.57 -2.45 -8.70
CA PHE A 135 11.48 -2.87 -7.81
C PHE A 135 11.15 -1.79 -6.78
N ALA A 136 9.86 -1.69 -6.46
CA ALA A 136 9.31 -0.78 -5.47
C ALA A 136 8.41 -1.58 -4.54
N LEU A 137 8.94 -1.91 -3.36
CA LEU A 137 8.36 -2.83 -2.41
C LEU A 137 8.15 -2.16 -1.05
N LEU A 138 7.13 -2.61 -0.34
CA LEU A 138 6.79 -2.22 1.01
C LEU A 138 6.97 -3.45 1.92
N TRP A 139 7.79 -3.34 2.96
CA TRP A 139 7.78 -4.29 4.07
C TRP A 139 6.89 -3.76 5.19
N ARG A 140 6.06 -4.65 5.76
CA ARG A 140 5.28 -4.43 6.97
C ARG A 140 5.64 -5.47 8.02
N ALA A 141 5.65 -5.08 9.28
CA ALA A 141 5.72 -6.00 10.39
C ALA A 141 4.48 -6.91 10.44
N SER A 142 4.64 -8.10 11.01
CA SER A 142 3.51 -8.97 11.41
C SER A 142 3.75 -9.61 12.78
N THR A 143 4.82 -9.19 13.47
CA THR A 143 5.18 -9.58 14.84
C THR A 143 5.82 -8.42 15.59
N ASP A 144 5.79 -8.53 16.92
CA ASP A 144 6.71 -7.84 17.82
C ASP A 144 8.18 -8.05 17.39
N PRO A 145 9.10 -7.15 17.77
CA PRO A 145 10.54 -7.41 17.67
C PRO A 145 10.98 -8.49 18.66
N PHE A 146 11.76 -9.45 18.16
CA PHE A 146 12.58 -10.36 18.95
C PHE A 146 13.94 -9.70 19.21
N ASP A 147 14.34 -9.53 20.47
CA ASP A 147 15.64 -8.99 20.87
C ASP A 147 16.48 -10.08 21.58
N PHE A 148 17.71 -10.27 21.09
CA PHE A 148 18.68 -11.24 21.63
C PHE A 148 18.94 -11.08 23.14
N ARG A 149 18.86 -9.86 23.68
CA ARG A 149 19.18 -9.54 25.07
C ARG A 149 18.04 -9.86 26.04
N THR A 150 16.79 -9.85 25.56
CA THR A 150 15.58 -10.00 26.38
C THR A 150 14.92 -11.37 26.23
N ASP A 151 14.82 -11.89 25.00
CA ASP A 151 14.02 -13.08 24.69
C ASP A 151 14.79 -14.41 24.77
N VAL A 152 16.14 -14.35 24.81
CA VAL A 152 16.97 -15.55 24.90
C VAL A 152 16.78 -16.25 26.23
N ASN A 153 16.51 -17.56 26.15
CA ASN A 153 16.27 -18.35 27.34
C ASN A 153 17.53 -18.46 28.21
N ASN A 154 17.50 -17.90 29.41
CA ASN A 154 18.60 -17.95 30.38
C ASN A 154 19.15 -19.37 30.66
N LYS A 155 18.36 -20.43 30.47
CA LYS A 155 18.82 -21.83 30.62
C LYS A 155 19.58 -22.32 29.38
N ALA A 156 19.18 -21.92 28.18
CA ALA A 156 19.94 -22.15 26.94
C ALA A 156 21.31 -21.47 27.04
N LEU A 157 21.31 -20.20 27.47
CA LEU A 157 22.53 -19.42 27.70
C LEU A 157 23.42 -20.06 28.77
N THR A 158 22.87 -20.48 29.91
CA THR A 158 23.66 -21.18 30.96
C THR A 158 24.22 -22.52 30.45
N SER A 159 23.47 -23.24 29.61
CA SER A 159 23.89 -24.51 28.99
C SER A 159 25.04 -24.33 27.99
N SER A 160 24.96 -23.35 27.10
CA SER A 160 26.03 -23.05 26.12
C SER A 160 27.29 -22.50 26.79
N ILE A 161 27.14 -21.70 27.84
CA ILE A 161 28.22 -21.23 28.72
C ILE A 161 28.93 -22.42 29.39
N ALA A 162 28.18 -23.40 29.92
CA ALA A 162 28.73 -24.53 30.65
C ALA A 162 29.43 -25.58 29.77
N ARG A 163 29.11 -25.64 28.47
CA ARG A 163 29.83 -26.46 27.48
C ARG A 163 31.14 -25.80 27.02
N ALA A 164 31.11 -24.48 26.83
CA ALA A 164 32.25 -23.72 26.32
C ALA A 164 33.49 -23.84 27.23
N LYS A 165 34.67 -24.05 26.63
CA LYS A 165 35.96 -23.93 27.31
C LYS A 165 36.22 -22.46 27.62
N TRP A 166 36.57 -22.09 28.86
CA TRP A 166 36.92 -20.70 29.21
C TRP A 166 38.43 -20.55 29.45
N ASN A 167 38.95 -19.36 29.19
CA ASN A 167 40.32 -18.95 29.52
C ASN A 167 40.39 -17.92 30.67
N GLN A 168 39.26 -17.70 31.36
CA GLN A 168 39.10 -16.74 32.46
C GLN A 168 38.15 -17.30 33.54
N CYS A 169 38.19 -16.74 34.76
CA CYS A 169 37.37 -17.19 35.89
C CYS A 169 35.86 -16.91 35.77
N LYS A 170 35.43 -16.18 34.73
CA LYS A 170 34.03 -15.92 34.37
C LYS A 170 33.92 -15.86 32.83
N PRO A 171 32.79 -16.28 32.23
CA PRO A 171 32.56 -16.12 30.80
C PRO A 171 32.37 -14.62 30.49
N PRO A 172 33.00 -14.05 29.45
CA PRO A 172 32.95 -12.63 29.17
C PRO A 172 31.68 -12.25 28.38
N LEU A 173 30.50 -12.47 28.99
CA LEU A 173 29.19 -12.37 28.32
C LEU A 173 28.89 -11.00 27.71
N GLU A 174 29.45 -9.91 28.25
CA GLU A 174 29.36 -8.60 27.60
C GLU A 174 29.86 -8.61 26.16
N LYS A 175 30.86 -9.45 25.81
CA LYS A 175 31.32 -9.59 24.43
C LYS A 175 30.27 -10.26 23.56
N LEU A 176 29.54 -11.24 24.08
CA LEU A 176 28.45 -11.87 23.34
C LEU A 176 27.30 -10.87 23.11
N PHE A 177 26.87 -10.16 24.16
CA PHE A 177 25.81 -9.14 24.06
C PHE A 177 26.20 -7.91 23.25
N LYS A 178 27.50 -7.61 23.09
CA LYS A 178 28.00 -6.55 22.20
C LYS A 178 28.16 -7.04 20.75
N ALA A 179 28.57 -8.29 20.53
CA ALA A 179 28.69 -8.84 19.18
C ALA A 179 27.33 -9.18 18.55
N LEU A 180 26.36 -9.61 19.35
CA LEU A 180 24.98 -9.92 18.95
C LEU A 180 24.01 -8.82 19.37
N ASP A 181 24.34 -7.56 19.08
CA ASP A 181 23.42 -6.44 19.25
C ASP A 181 22.52 -6.35 18.02
N PHE A 182 21.39 -7.05 18.05
CA PHE A 182 20.45 -7.13 16.94
C PHE A 182 19.02 -7.45 17.41
N TYR A 183 18.05 -7.02 16.60
CA TYR A 183 16.65 -7.41 16.74
C TYR A 183 16.04 -7.78 15.39
N ALA A 184 15.00 -8.60 15.42
CA ALA A 184 14.39 -9.23 14.25
C ALA A 184 12.86 -9.15 14.31
N GLN A 185 12.20 -8.96 13.17
CA GLN A 185 10.73 -8.96 13.05
C GLN A 185 10.29 -9.72 11.81
N CYS A 186 9.35 -10.64 11.98
CA CYS A 186 8.72 -11.25 10.82
C CYS A 186 7.69 -10.30 10.20
N GLY A 187 7.44 -10.48 8.90
CA GLY A 187 6.66 -9.53 8.14
C GLY A 187 6.52 -9.89 6.67
N ILE A 188 5.90 -8.97 5.93
CA ILE A 188 5.40 -9.18 4.57
C ILE A 188 6.03 -8.14 3.65
N ILE A 189 6.60 -8.57 2.53
CA ILE A 189 7.13 -7.73 1.46
C ILE A 189 6.16 -7.78 0.28
N MET A 190 5.62 -6.64 -0.12
CA MET A 190 4.65 -6.52 -1.21
C MET A 190 4.93 -5.32 -2.12
N GLY A 191 4.78 -5.47 -3.43
CA GLY A 191 4.93 -4.37 -4.39
C GLY A 191 5.13 -4.88 -5.81
N THR A 192 5.90 -4.16 -6.62
CA THR A 192 6.21 -4.55 -8.00
C THR A 192 7.69 -4.67 -8.31
N VAL A 193 7.99 -5.49 -9.32
CA VAL A 193 9.29 -5.62 -9.99
C VAL A 193 9.14 -5.61 -11.51
N SER A 194 10.02 -4.89 -12.21
CA SER A 194 10.18 -4.91 -13.67
C SER A 194 11.61 -5.33 -14.01
N ILE A 195 11.74 -6.13 -15.07
CA ILE A 195 13.00 -6.59 -15.66
C ILE A 195 13.09 -6.07 -17.10
N ASP A 196 14.21 -5.47 -17.49
CA ASP A 196 14.49 -4.87 -18.82
C ASP A 196 13.39 -3.93 -19.35
N GLY A 197 12.63 -3.27 -18.46
CA GLY A 197 11.54 -2.37 -18.84
C GLY A 197 10.27 -3.05 -19.34
N ASN A 198 10.14 -4.37 -19.15
CA ASN A 198 8.88 -5.08 -19.35
C ASN A 198 7.88 -4.76 -18.21
N ASP A 199 6.62 -5.16 -18.37
CA ASP A 199 5.53 -4.90 -17.43
C ASP A 199 5.88 -5.19 -15.96
N GLU A 200 5.42 -4.32 -15.05
CA GLU A 200 5.64 -4.47 -13.61
C GLU A 200 4.86 -5.69 -13.06
N GLN A 201 5.59 -6.74 -12.69
CA GLN A 201 5.06 -7.96 -12.07
C GLN A 201 4.89 -7.75 -10.57
N GLU A 202 3.74 -8.15 -10.00
CA GLU A 202 3.51 -8.05 -8.56
C GLU A 202 4.28 -9.12 -7.80
N LEU A 203 5.16 -8.67 -6.89
CA LEU A 203 5.97 -9.53 -6.04
C LEU A 203 5.40 -9.51 -4.62
N TYR A 204 5.04 -10.69 -4.13
CA TYR A 204 4.41 -10.87 -2.82
C TYR A 204 5.11 -12.01 -2.06
N LEU A 205 5.71 -11.67 -0.91
CA LEU A 205 6.64 -12.52 -0.17
C LEU A 205 6.46 -12.36 1.35
N PHE A 206 6.75 -13.42 2.08
CA PHE A 206 6.74 -13.46 3.55
C PHE A 206 8.15 -13.76 4.07
N GLY A 207 8.61 -13.04 5.08
CA GLY A 207 9.90 -13.36 5.73
C GLY A 207 10.20 -12.47 6.92
N GLU A 208 11.41 -11.92 6.96
CA GLU A 208 11.94 -11.25 8.15
C GLU A 208 12.78 -10.02 7.79
N ARG A 209 12.70 -9.01 8.64
CA ARG A 209 13.63 -7.88 8.71
C ARG A 209 14.53 -8.05 9.94
N MET A 210 15.84 -7.89 9.76
CA MET A 210 16.81 -7.80 10.86
C MET A 210 17.50 -6.44 10.86
N ARG A 211 17.69 -5.88 12.06
CA ARG A 211 18.52 -4.70 12.32
C ARG A 211 19.73 -5.13 13.15
N PHE A 212 20.94 -4.82 12.70
CA PHE A 212 22.17 -5.22 13.38
C PHE A 212 23.07 -4.01 13.67
N THR A 213 23.44 -3.86 14.95
CA THR A 213 24.24 -2.74 15.50
C THR A 213 25.41 -3.23 16.37
N GLY A 214 25.87 -4.47 16.16
CA GLY A 214 26.92 -5.10 16.96
C GLY A 214 28.31 -4.46 16.87
N ASP A 215 29.14 -4.72 17.88
CA ASP A 215 30.54 -4.29 17.98
C ASP A 215 31.44 -5.10 17.02
N LEU A 216 31.84 -4.43 15.94
CA LEU A 216 32.67 -4.95 14.84
C LEU A 216 34.12 -5.24 15.25
N SER A 217 34.57 -4.82 16.43
CA SER A 217 35.92 -5.12 16.92
C SER A 217 36.06 -6.56 17.44
N LEU A 218 34.92 -7.22 17.70
CA LEU A 218 34.83 -8.57 18.26
C LEU A 218 34.96 -9.63 17.15
N LYS A 219 35.39 -10.84 17.52
CA LYS A 219 35.88 -11.87 16.60
C LYS A 219 35.29 -13.24 16.91
N GLY A 220 35.25 -14.10 15.89
CA GLY A 220 35.09 -15.54 16.10
C GLY A 220 33.69 -15.93 16.57
N VAL A 221 32.69 -15.11 16.24
CA VAL A 221 31.28 -15.50 16.26
C VAL A 221 31.03 -16.31 14.99
N GLU A 222 30.62 -17.56 15.18
CA GLU A 222 30.10 -18.45 14.15
C GLU A 222 28.59 -18.56 14.37
N PHE A 223 27.81 -18.34 13.31
CA PHE A 223 26.35 -18.28 13.40
C PHE A 223 25.68 -19.09 12.29
N PHE A 224 24.52 -19.63 12.64
CA PHE A 224 23.68 -20.45 11.78
C PHE A 224 22.22 -20.10 12.07
N HIS A 225 21.51 -19.54 11.10
CA HIS A 225 20.10 -19.18 11.21
C HIS A 225 19.29 -20.06 10.25
N VAL A 226 18.12 -20.53 10.69
CA VAL A 226 17.05 -20.99 9.82
C VAL A 226 15.88 -20.01 9.95
N LEU A 227 15.52 -19.40 8.83
CA LEU A 227 14.35 -18.55 8.67
C LEU A 227 13.31 -19.34 7.87
N GLY A 228 12.06 -19.42 8.33
CA GLY A 228 11.04 -20.20 7.64
C GLY A 228 9.62 -19.66 7.81
N HIS A 229 8.85 -19.70 6.73
CA HIS A 229 7.44 -19.31 6.64
C HIS A 229 6.56 -20.49 6.17
N ILE A 230 5.35 -20.63 6.71
CA ILE A 230 4.38 -21.67 6.40
C ILE A 230 3.18 -21.06 5.68
N SER A 231 3.22 -21.07 4.34
CA SER A 231 2.23 -20.46 3.44
C SER A 231 0.76 -20.77 3.79
N LYS A 232 0.49 -21.98 4.25
CA LYS A 232 -0.86 -22.46 4.63
C LYS A 232 -1.43 -21.82 5.90
N ASN A 233 -0.63 -21.17 6.75
CA ASN A 233 -1.12 -20.58 8.01
C ASN A 233 -0.34 -19.34 8.52
N GLY A 234 0.41 -18.68 7.65
CA GLY A 234 1.11 -17.41 7.94
C GLY A 234 2.24 -17.51 8.96
N ARG A 235 2.51 -18.68 9.56
CA ARG A 235 3.47 -18.80 10.66
C ARG A 235 4.90 -18.66 10.19
N PHE A 236 5.65 -17.90 10.97
CA PHE A 236 7.09 -17.81 10.93
C PHE A 236 7.78 -18.64 12.03
N VAL A 237 8.97 -19.13 11.72
CA VAL A 237 9.92 -19.79 12.61
C VAL A 237 11.32 -19.22 12.33
N HIS A 238 12.02 -18.82 13.39
CA HIS A 238 13.43 -18.44 13.35
C HIS A 238 14.18 -19.29 14.37
N VAL A 239 15.12 -20.12 13.93
CA VAL A 239 16.02 -20.89 14.81
C VAL A 239 17.45 -20.41 14.60
N ILE A 240 18.16 -20.08 15.66
CA ILE A 240 19.52 -19.54 15.60
C ILE A 240 20.43 -20.38 16.48
N GLU A 241 21.53 -20.91 15.93
CA GLU A 241 22.67 -21.43 16.68
C GLU A 241 23.85 -20.45 16.57
N VAL A 242 24.43 -20.04 17.71
CA VAL A 242 25.70 -19.28 17.75
C VAL A 242 26.74 -19.98 18.60
N SER A 243 27.99 -19.98 18.12
CA SER A 243 29.18 -20.29 18.92
C SER A 243 30.14 -19.09 18.91
N MET A 244 30.78 -18.82 20.05
CA MET A 244 31.79 -17.77 20.18
C MET A 244 32.92 -18.27 21.08
N GLU A 245 34.13 -18.32 20.51
CA GLU A 245 35.29 -18.95 21.16
C GLU A 245 35.60 -18.33 22.54
N ASN A 246 35.71 -19.18 23.57
CA ASN A 246 35.89 -18.79 24.98
C ASN A 246 34.70 -18.04 25.63
N VAL A 247 33.49 -18.08 25.02
CA VAL A 247 32.29 -17.43 25.58
C VAL A 247 31.06 -18.35 25.63
N VAL A 248 30.66 -18.93 24.49
CA VAL A 248 29.50 -19.85 24.37
C VAL A 248 29.73 -20.89 23.29
N GLU A 249 29.22 -22.10 23.50
CA GLU A 249 29.28 -23.20 22.54
C GLU A 249 27.86 -23.68 22.21
N LYS A 250 27.49 -23.63 20.93
CA LYS A 250 26.18 -24.04 20.37
C LYS A 250 24.97 -23.47 21.12
N LEU A 251 24.96 -22.16 21.37
CA LEU A 251 23.80 -21.45 21.94
C LEU A 251 22.65 -21.45 20.94
N ILE A 252 21.61 -22.25 21.22
CA ILE A 252 20.39 -22.31 20.39
C ILE A 252 19.30 -21.41 20.98
N PHE A 253 18.75 -20.52 20.15
CA PHE A 253 17.70 -19.57 20.48
C PHE A 253 16.86 -19.21 19.23
N GLY A 254 16.06 -18.15 19.31
CA GLY A 254 15.06 -17.78 18.29
C GLY A 254 13.64 -18.06 18.78
N PHE A 255 12.68 -18.17 17.87
CA PHE A 255 11.25 -18.22 18.17
C PHE A 255 10.41 -18.98 17.13
N ALA A 256 9.17 -19.29 17.50
CA ALA A 256 8.11 -19.65 16.56
C ALA A 256 6.84 -18.84 16.88
N THR A 257 6.16 -18.36 15.86
CA THR A 257 4.94 -17.53 16.00
C THR A 257 3.69 -18.33 16.39
N ILE A 258 2.71 -17.67 17.00
CA ILE A 258 1.32 -18.15 17.05
C ILE A 258 0.50 -17.55 15.90
N LEU A 259 -0.73 -18.05 15.73
CA LEU A 259 -1.65 -17.56 14.70
C LEU A 259 -2.16 -16.12 14.92
N THR A 260 -1.69 -15.40 15.95
CA THR A 260 -2.10 -14.03 16.32
C THR A 260 -0.86 -13.15 16.54
N GLY A 261 0.07 -13.18 15.58
CA GLY A 261 1.37 -12.50 15.59
C GLY A 261 2.40 -13.00 16.62
N GLY A 262 2.01 -13.03 17.89
CA GLY A 262 2.88 -13.09 19.06
C GLY A 262 3.98 -14.16 19.05
N LEU A 263 5.13 -13.78 19.57
CA LEU A 263 6.31 -14.63 19.60
C LEU A 263 6.23 -15.74 20.67
N ARG A 264 6.80 -16.91 20.36
CA ARG A 264 7.18 -17.92 21.36
C ARG A 264 8.68 -18.18 21.28
N PRO A 265 9.49 -17.55 22.14
CA PRO A 265 10.90 -17.86 22.26
C PRO A 265 11.15 -19.35 22.54
N ILE A 266 12.24 -19.87 21.98
CA ILE A 266 12.65 -21.27 22.10
C ILE A 266 13.12 -21.55 23.53
N GLN A 267 12.57 -22.59 24.14
CA GLN A 267 12.86 -23.01 25.50
C GLN A 267 13.78 -24.24 25.47
N ASP A 268 15.09 -24.01 25.54
CA ASP A 268 16.05 -25.11 25.52
C ASP A 268 15.85 -26.08 26.69
N LYS A 269 15.75 -27.36 26.31
CA LYS A 269 15.65 -28.56 27.16
C LYS A 269 15.93 -29.82 26.34
N ASN A 270 15.55 -29.83 25.06
CA ASN A 270 15.72 -30.91 24.08
C ASN A 270 15.95 -30.30 22.67
N CYS A 271 16.81 -29.29 22.55
CA CYS A 271 17.14 -28.71 21.24
C CYS A 271 18.30 -29.47 20.59
N CYS A 272 18.02 -30.18 19.49
CA CYS A 272 19.02 -30.85 18.67
C CYS A 272 18.97 -30.25 17.26
N PHE A 273 20.13 -29.81 16.77
CA PHE A 273 20.32 -29.37 15.40
C PHE A 273 21.42 -30.23 14.76
N GLU A 274 21.06 -31.01 13.74
CA GLU A 274 21.96 -31.90 13.02
C GLU A 274 21.87 -31.58 11.52
N MET A 275 23.00 -31.16 10.94
CA MET A 275 23.19 -31.21 9.49
C MET A 275 23.69 -32.59 9.12
N LEU A 276 22.88 -33.33 8.38
CA LEU A 276 23.23 -34.64 7.86
C LEU A 276 23.80 -34.45 6.45
N ILE A 277 25.12 -34.63 6.33
CA ILE A 277 25.82 -34.63 5.04
C ILE A 277 25.73 -36.05 4.47
N ASP A 278 24.82 -36.27 3.53
CA ASP A 278 24.77 -37.50 2.75
C ASP A 278 25.67 -37.34 1.51
N GLU A 279 26.93 -37.81 1.64
CA GLU A 279 27.93 -37.74 0.57
C GLU A 279 27.53 -38.52 -0.70
N GLU A 280 26.57 -39.45 -0.62
CA GLU A 280 26.07 -40.19 -1.80
C GLU A 280 25.03 -39.38 -2.61
N ARG A 281 24.35 -38.39 -2.02
CA ARG A 281 23.20 -37.70 -2.65
C ARG A 281 23.47 -36.33 -3.27
N ASN A 282 24.56 -35.64 -2.92
CA ASN A 282 24.79 -34.21 -3.23
C ASN A 282 23.74 -33.23 -2.63
N GLU A 283 22.91 -33.69 -1.70
CA GLU A 283 21.92 -32.88 -0.97
C GLU A 283 22.35 -32.77 0.51
N ARG A 284 21.98 -31.68 1.19
CA ARG A 284 22.26 -31.50 2.63
C ARG A 284 20.95 -31.45 3.39
N ASP A 285 20.70 -32.48 4.19
CA ASP A 285 19.51 -32.56 5.04
C ASP A 285 19.74 -31.85 6.38
N ILE A 286 18.72 -31.11 6.82
CA ILE A 286 18.67 -30.40 8.09
C ILE A 286 17.54 -31.00 8.92
N GLU A 287 17.89 -31.42 10.14
CA GLU A 287 16.91 -31.78 11.16
C GLU A 287 17.06 -30.92 12.40
N ALA A 288 16.00 -30.18 12.74
CA ALA A 288 15.92 -29.39 13.96
C ALA A 288 14.73 -29.84 14.82
N LYS A 289 15.02 -30.30 16.03
CA LYS A 289 14.01 -30.54 17.07
C LYS A 289 14.15 -29.44 18.11
N PHE A 290 13.05 -28.76 18.44
CA PHE A 290 13.05 -27.69 19.45
C PHE A 290 11.72 -27.59 20.21
N ARG A 291 11.68 -26.75 21.24
CA ARG A 291 10.48 -26.51 22.06
C ARG A 291 10.18 -25.02 22.14
N ALA A 292 8.91 -24.62 21.98
CA ALA A 292 8.48 -23.24 22.19
C ALA A 292 7.18 -23.21 23.03
N LYS A 293 7.30 -22.69 24.26
CA LYS A 293 6.34 -22.93 25.36
C LYS A 293 6.06 -24.45 25.46
N ASP A 294 4.80 -24.88 25.58
CA ASP A 294 4.46 -26.30 25.84
C ASP A 294 4.49 -27.25 24.62
N LYS A 295 4.84 -26.75 23.43
CA LYS A 295 4.82 -27.54 22.18
C LYS A 295 6.23 -27.96 21.75
N MET A 296 6.39 -29.22 21.36
CA MET A 296 7.58 -29.68 20.63
C MET A 296 7.37 -29.47 19.13
N TYR A 297 8.41 -29.00 18.48
CA TYR A 297 8.49 -28.77 17.05
C TYR A 297 9.58 -29.66 16.47
N HIS A 298 9.29 -30.30 15.33
CA HIS A 298 10.25 -31.12 14.60
C HIS A 298 10.25 -30.66 13.14
N MET A 299 11.29 -29.94 12.77
CA MET A 299 11.54 -29.44 11.43
C MET A 299 12.51 -30.39 10.72
N LYS A 300 12.17 -30.77 9.48
CA LYS A 300 13.04 -31.47 8.54
C LYS A 300 13.02 -30.70 7.23
N GLY A 301 14.16 -30.46 6.61
CA GLY A 301 14.20 -29.84 5.30
C GLY A 301 15.52 -30.10 4.57
N THR A 302 15.52 -29.88 3.27
CA THR A 302 16.64 -30.23 2.39
C THR A 302 17.14 -28.97 1.69
N LEU A 303 18.46 -28.75 1.71
CA LEU A 303 19.10 -27.65 1.00
C LEU A 303 19.39 -28.05 -0.46
N PRO A 304 19.09 -27.18 -1.45
CA PRO A 304 19.47 -27.41 -2.83
C PRO A 304 20.99 -27.28 -3.02
N ARG A 305 21.46 -27.75 -4.18
CA ARG A 305 22.88 -27.81 -4.52
C ARG A 305 23.55 -26.44 -4.74
N MET A 306 22.78 -25.37 -4.92
CA MET A 306 23.29 -24.03 -5.24
C MET A 306 23.41 -23.17 -3.98
N GLN A 307 24.64 -22.77 -3.66
CA GLN A 307 25.01 -22.03 -2.46
C GLN A 307 25.34 -20.57 -2.79
N HIS A 308 24.68 -19.58 -2.16
CA HIS A 308 24.90 -18.17 -2.47
C HIS A 308 25.95 -17.56 -1.53
N ASN A 309 27.17 -17.48 -2.05
CA ASN A 309 28.37 -17.13 -1.30
C ASN A 309 28.68 -15.63 -1.39
N PHE A 310 28.33 -14.89 -0.33
CA PHE A 310 28.67 -13.48 -0.18
C PHE A 310 30.00 -13.31 0.59
N LYS A 311 30.72 -12.22 0.29
CA LYS A 311 31.92 -11.78 0.98
C LYS A 311 31.65 -10.40 1.55
N ASN A 312 31.73 -10.26 2.87
CA ASN A 312 31.56 -8.97 3.51
C ASN A 312 32.90 -8.19 3.46
N THR A 313 32.82 -6.90 3.10
CA THR A 313 33.95 -5.96 3.11
C THR A 313 33.70 -4.71 3.97
N VAL A 314 32.45 -4.48 4.39
CA VAL A 314 32.03 -3.30 5.17
C VAL A 314 31.35 -3.78 6.46
N GLY A 315 32.06 -3.58 7.57
CA GLY A 315 31.69 -4.06 8.89
C GLY A 315 32.72 -5.07 9.41
N TRP A 316 32.65 -6.31 8.92
CA TRP A 316 33.52 -7.41 9.32
C TRP A 316 34.06 -8.14 8.08
N ASP A 317 35.34 -8.49 8.07
CA ASP A 317 35.86 -9.42 7.04
C ASP A 317 35.17 -10.76 7.28
N GLY A 318 34.64 -11.39 6.24
CA GLY A 318 34.10 -12.74 6.42
C GLY A 318 33.32 -13.28 5.25
N HIS A 319 32.74 -14.44 5.51
CA HIS A 319 31.97 -15.20 4.55
C HIS A 319 30.56 -15.41 5.11
N LEU A 320 29.57 -15.17 4.25
CA LEU A 320 28.19 -15.55 4.46
C LEU A 320 27.75 -16.49 3.34
N SER A 321 27.11 -17.59 3.71
CA SER A 321 26.33 -18.44 2.80
C SER A 321 24.86 -18.18 3.03
N ILE A 322 24.08 -18.08 1.95
CA ILE A 322 22.63 -18.20 2.01
C ILE A 322 22.20 -19.34 1.09
N ASP A 323 21.46 -20.29 1.65
CA ASP A 323 20.96 -21.49 1.00
C ASP A 323 19.43 -21.51 1.15
N CYS A 324 18.68 -21.89 0.11
CA CYS A 324 17.21 -22.00 0.22
C CYS A 324 16.79 -23.27 0.98
N LEU A 325 15.61 -23.27 1.58
CA LEU A 325 15.10 -24.41 2.35
C LEU A 325 13.62 -24.67 2.06
N ASP A 326 13.31 -25.84 1.50
CA ASP A 326 11.98 -26.45 1.64
C ASP A 326 11.97 -27.31 2.92
N PHE A 327 10.96 -27.18 3.77
CA PHE A 327 10.87 -27.94 5.03
C PHE A 327 9.46 -28.42 5.39
N GLU A 328 9.37 -29.52 6.13
CA GLU A 328 8.19 -29.93 6.90
C GLU A 328 8.37 -29.58 8.39
N LEU A 329 7.36 -28.93 8.98
CA LEU A 329 7.26 -28.70 10.41
C LEU A 329 6.15 -29.56 11.03
N ASN A 330 6.54 -30.47 11.92
CA ASN A 330 5.65 -31.38 12.63
C ASN A 330 5.48 -30.94 14.09
N LEU A 331 4.23 -30.87 14.56
CA LEU A 331 3.88 -30.49 15.93
C LEU A 331 3.65 -31.73 16.81
N GLN A 332 4.50 -31.93 17.81
CA GLN A 332 4.38 -33.03 18.76
C GLN A 332 4.02 -32.51 20.16
N GLY A 333 3.19 -33.28 20.88
CA GLY A 333 2.83 -32.99 22.27
C GLY A 333 1.47 -32.31 22.45
N GLY A 334 0.42 -33.13 22.50
CA GLY A 334 -0.87 -32.80 23.09
C GLY A 334 -1.54 -34.10 23.52
N LYS A 335 -2.08 -34.16 24.75
CA LYS A 335 -2.95 -35.30 25.12
C LYS A 335 -4.13 -35.29 24.16
N LYS A 336 -4.44 -36.43 23.50
CA LYS A 336 -5.69 -36.56 22.74
C LYS A 336 -6.86 -36.41 23.70
N SER A 337 -7.43 -35.21 23.76
CA SER A 337 -8.75 -34.99 24.36
C SER A 337 -9.73 -35.94 23.68
N LYS A 338 -10.52 -36.68 24.45
CA LYS A 338 -11.48 -37.65 23.91
C LYS A 338 -12.72 -37.00 23.26
N CYS A 339 -12.75 -35.67 23.13
CA CYS A 339 -13.93 -34.91 22.78
C CYS A 339 -13.72 -33.91 21.63
N SER A 340 -13.60 -34.42 20.40
CA SER A 340 -14.14 -33.77 19.19
C SER A 340 -14.22 -34.79 18.04
N LYS A 341 -15.27 -34.71 17.21
CA LYS A 341 -15.42 -35.53 15.98
C LYS A 341 -15.17 -34.72 14.70
N ASN A 342 -14.64 -33.50 14.83
CA ASN A 342 -14.48 -32.56 13.72
C ASN A 342 -13.19 -32.88 12.94
N LYS A 343 -13.30 -33.10 11.63
CA LYS A 343 -12.16 -33.50 10.79
C LYS A 343 -11.13 -32.37 10.64
N GLU A 344 -11.57 -31.12 10.61
CA GLU A 344 -10.75 -29.94 10.26
C GLU A 344 -9.59 -29.69 11.24
N PHE A 345 -9.81 -29.87 12.55
CA PHE A 345 -8.75 -29.67 13.55
C PHE A 345 -7.53 -30.59 13.37
N ASN A 346 -7.70 -31.76 12.73
CA ASN A 346 -6.55 -32.63 12.42
C ASN A 346 -5.61 -32.00 11.38
N SER A 347 -6.10 -31.11 10.50
CA SER A 347 -5.30 -30.44 9.46
C SER A 347 -4.27 -29.45 10.02
N LEU A 348 -4.48 -28.97 11.26
CA LEU A 348 -3.54 -28.11 12.00
C LEU A 348 -2.51 -28.92 12.82
N THR A 349 -2.58 -30.26 12.79
CA THR A 349 -1.72 -31.18 13.55
C THR A 349 -0.94 -32.18 12.71
N GLY A 350 -1.19 -32.24 11.39
CA GLY A 350 -0.30 -32.94 10.45
C GLY A 350 0.96 -32.12 10.14
N GLY A 351 1.90 -32.72 9.41
CA GLY A 351 3.09 -32.04 8.91
C GLY A 351 2.72 -30.82 8.05
N GLN A 352 3.39 -29.70 8.28
CA GLN A 352 3.14 -28.43 7.60
C GLN A 352 4.33 -28.08 6.73
N THR A 353 4.14 -28.08 5.41
CA THR A 353 5.17 -27.64 4.47
C THR A 353 5.36 -26.13 4.56
N GLY A 354 6.61 -25.69 4.61
CA GLY A 354 7.03 -24.30 4.63
C GLY A 354 8.29 -24.09 3.80
N ARG A 355 8.63 -22.81 3.58
CA ARG A 355 9.83 -22.39 2.85
C ARG A 355 10.63 -21.37 3.62
N GLY A 356 11.92 -21.36 3.36
CA GLY A 356 12.88 -20.64 4.17
C GLY A 356 14.20 -20.38 3.47
N ILE A 357 15.10 -19.76 4.23
CA ILE A 357 16.54 -19.74 3.95
C ILE A 357 17.30 -20.19 5.19
N VAL A 358 18.47 -20.75 4.92
CA VAL A 358 19.51 -20.97 5.91
C VAL A 358 20.62 -19.96 5.66
N ILE A 359 20.99 -19.22 6.70
CA ILE A 359 22.09 -18.26 6.67
C ILE A 359 23.20 -18.80 7.56
N THR A 360 24.41 -18.96 7.02
CA THR A 360 25.57 -19.42 7.80
C THR A 360 26.75 -18.48 7.59
N GLY A 361 27.53 -18.23 8.65
CA GLY A 361 28.66 -17.30 8.54
C GLY A 361 29.60 -17.26 9.73
N LYS A 362 30.72 -16.54 9.54
CA LYS A 362 31.77 -16.36 10.55
C LYS A 362 32.39 -14.96 10.48
N MET A 363 32.40 -14.26 11.61
CA MET A 363 32.94 -12.89 11.73
C MET A 363 34.46 -12.87 11.94
N MET A 364 35.17 -12.17 11.06
CA MET A 364 36.63 -11.94 11.11
C MET A 364 36.95 -10.42 11.02
N LYS A 365 38.24 -10.07 11.06
CA LYS A 365 38.71 -8.68 11.27
C LYS A 365 39.00 -7.96 9.94
N PRO A 366 38.39 -6.78 9.66
CA PRO A 366 38.58 -6.06 8.40
C PRO A 366 40.01 -5.57 8.13
N VAL A 367 40.38 -5.55 6.84
CA VAL A 367 41.70 -5.11 6.32
C VAL A 367 41.58 -3.86 5.45
N ARG A 368 41.96 -2.68 5.99
CA ARG A 368 41.94 -1.41 5.26
C ARG A 368 43.01 -1.31 4.16
N LYS A 369 42.64 -0.71 3.03
CA LYS A 369 43.52 -0.10 2.04
C LYS A 369 43.04 1.33 1.74
N SER A 370 43.93 2.17 1.21
CA SER A 370 43.67 3.54 0.76
C SER A 370 44.29 3.76 -0.62
N ILE A 371 43.76 4.66 -1.46
CA ILE A 371 44.49 5.60 -2.36
C ILE A 371 43.56 6.30 -3.39
N ASN A 372 43.54 7.65 -3.32
CA ASN A 372 43.42 8.69 -4.37
C ASN A 372 42.18 8.84 -5.30
N ASN A 373 42.15 10.01 -5.98
CA ASN A 373 41.01 10.69 -6.64
C ASN A 373 41.05 10.65 -8.20
N GLU A 374 40.08 11.35 -8.82
CA GLU A 374 39.94 11.78 -10.24
C GLU A 374 39.26 10.75 -11.18
N SER A 375 38.34 11.11 -12.11
CA SER A 375 37.71 12.41 -12.46
C SER A 375 36.32 12.25 -13.15
N SER A 376 35.64 13.38 -13.44
CA SER A 376 34.29 13.58 -14.04
C SER A 376 34.04 12.91 -15.42
N ILE A 377 32.80 12.65 -15.90
CA ILE A 377 31.76 13.59 -16.45
C ILE A 377 30.37 12.87 -16.54
N SER A 378 29.24 13.61 -16.50
CA SER A 378 27.86 13.11 -16.24
C SER A 378 26.74 13.54 -17.23
N ILE A 379 25.67 12.74 -17.40
CA ILE A 379 24.39 13.10 -18.08
C ILE A 379 23.19 12.21 -17.60
N GLN A 380 21.96 12.45 -18.07
CA GLN A 380 20.65 11.86 -17.66
C GLN A 380 19.92 11.20 -18.90
N PRO A 381 18.58 10.95 -18.98
CA PRO A 381 17.47 10.67 -18.00
C PRO A 381 16.52 9.47 -18.41
N GLY A 382 15.37 9.28 -17.72
CA GLY A 382 14.16 8.49 -18.14
C GLY A 382 13.93 7.17 -17.35
N GLU A 383 12.80 6.81 -16.69
CA GLU A 383 11.32 7.01 -16.78
C GLU A 383 10.54 5.90 -17.54
N ASP A 384 9.33 5.42 -17.16
CA ASP A 384 8.80 4.95 -15.85
C ASP A 384 7.49 4.09 -15.97
N THR A 385 7.07 3.35 -14.90
CA THR A 385 5.71 2.74 -14.51
C THR A 385 4.67 2.16 -15.52
N ALA A 386 3.93 1.01 -15.35
CA ALA A 386 2.89 0.50 -14.38
C ALA A 386 1.38 0.92 -14.68
N ARG A 387 0.23 0.26 -14.34
CA ARG A 387 -0.21 -0.96 -13.56
C ARG A 387 -1.66 -1.47 -13.97
N SER A 388 -2.52 -2.06 -13.10
CA SER A 388 -3.91 -2.65 -13.36
C SER A 388 -4.86 -2.58 -12.09
N SER A 389 -6.14 -3.09 -11.89
CA SER A 389 -7.14 -3.98 -12.62
C SER A 389 -8.65 -4.04 -11.99
N TYR A 390 -9.66 -5.00 -11.71
CA TYR A 390 -10.01 -6.47 -11.28
C TYR A 390 -11.11 -7.39 -11.97
N VAL A 391 -12.32 -7.60 -11.38
CA VAL A 391 -13.20 -8.83 -11.38
C VAL A 391 -14.64 -8.50 -10.84
N PRO A 392 -15.73 -9.27 -11.12
CA PRO A 392 -17.11 -8.96 -10.63
C PRO A 392 -17.56 -9.37 -9.18
N PHE A 393 -18.64 -8.73 -8.65
CA PHE A 393 -19.41 -9.08 -7.41
C PHE A 393 -20.93 -8.76 -7.54
N THR A 394 -21.82 -9.11 -6.58
CA THR A 394 -23.33 -9.11 -6.73
C THR A 394 -24.13 -8.20 -5.76
N SER A 395 -25.48 -8.15 -5.88
CA SER A 395 -26.35 -7.00 -5.53
C SER A 395 -27.52 -7.21 -4.53
N GLU A 396 -28.02 -6.10 -3.96
CA GLU A 396 -29.27 -5.98 -3.17
C GLU A 396 -30.48 -5.49 -4.02
N VAL A 397 -31.69 -5.48 -3.44
CA VAL A 397 -32.92 -5.04 -4.11
C VAL A 397 -33.12 -3.52 -4.03
N VAL A 398 -32.85 -2.83 -5.14
CA VAL A 398 -32.94 -1.37 -5.30
C VAL A 398 -34.37 -0.93 -5.68
N PRO A 399 -34.94 0.17 -5.14
CA PRO A 399 -36.26 0.67 -5.55
C PRO A 399 -36.21 1.26 -6.97
N TYR A 400 -37.16 0.83 -7.81
CA TYR A 400 -37.18 1.07 -9.25
C TYR A 400 -37.57 2.52 -9.64
N ILE A 401 -36.61 3.44 -9.50
CA ILE A 401 -36.73 4.86 -9.84
C ILE A 401 -35.75 5.13 -10.99
N LEU A 402 -36.20 5.72 -12.10
CA LEU A 402 -35.37 5.95 -13.29
C LEU A 402 -34.59 7.28 -13.26
N VAL A 403 -35.14 8.28 -12.59
CA VAL A 403 -34.53 9.61 -12.43
C VAL A 403 -34.90 10.15 -11.04
N SER A 404 -33.93 10.76 -10.35
CA SER A 404 -34.15 11.41 -9.04
C SER A 404 -33.49 12.78 -9.00
N HIS A 405 -34.10 13.76 -8.32
CA HIS A 405 -33.59 15.12 -8.16
C HIS A 405 -32.70 15.20 -6.92
N PHE A 406 -31.60 15.98 -6.96
CA PHE A 406 -30.73 16.25 -5.80
C PHE A 406 -31.45 16.66 -4.49
N SER A 407 -32.70 17.14 -4.57
CA SER A 407 -33.50 17.54 -3.42
C SER A 407 -34.26 16.39 -2.74
N GLU A 408 -34.26 15.19 -3.32
CA GLU A 408 -34.96 14.00 -2.85
C GLU A 408 -34.06 13.08 -2.03
N LYS A 409 -34.59 12.42 -0.99
CA LYS A 409 -33.82 11.47 -0.17
C LYS A 409 -33.32 10.25 -0.95
N THR A 410 -34.03 9.86 -2.00
CA THR A 410 -33.60 8.80 -2.94
C THR A 410 -32.30 9.16 -3.66
N CYS A 411 -32.02 10.45 -3.88
CA CYS A 411 -30.78 10.88 -4.50
C CYS A 411 -29.56 10.64 -3.59
N GLN A 412 -29.73 10.54 -2.27
CA GLN A 412 -28.65 10.25 -1.31
C GLN A 412 -28.23 8.77 -1.26
N ASN A 413 -28.93 7.85 -1.96
CA ASN A 413 -28.61 6.42 -1.91
C ASN A 413 -27.55 6.04 -2.96
N LEU A 414 -26.36 5.66 -2.48
CA LEU A 414 -25.20 5.26 -3.28
C LEU A 414 -25.52 4.19 -4.36
N ALA A 415 -26.43 3.24 -4.08
CA ALA A 415 -26.81 2.18 -5.02
C ALA A 415 -27.77 2.66 -6.13
N ILE A 416 -28.46 3.79 -5.95
CA ILE A 416 -29.38 4.39 -6.92
C ILE A 416 -28.65 5.40 -7.81
N THR A 417 -27.79 6.23 -7.20
CA THR A 417 -27.24 7.45 -7.80
C THR A 417 -25.72 7.48 -7.91
N GLY A 418 -25.01 6.46 -7.44
CA GLY A 418 -23.54 6.39 -7.45
C GLY A 418 -22.88 7.38 -6.49
N GLY A 419 -21.54 7.40 -6.50
CA GLY A 419 -20.73 8.22 -5.59
C GLY A 419 -21.05 9.73 -5.69
N LYS A 420 -20.78 10.34 -6.84
CA LYS A 420 -21.02 11.77 -7.08
C LYS A 420 -22.49 12.17 -6.85
N GLY A 421 -23.44 11.36 -7.31
CA GLY A 421 -24.88 11.64 -7.19
C GLY A 421 -25.38 11.62 -5.75
N SER A 422 -24.92 10.66 -4.93
CA SER A 422 -25.25 10.60 -3.50
C SER A 422 -24.59 11.72 -2.70
N SER A 423 -23.33 12.05 -3.00
CA SER A 423 -22.63 13.21 -2.44
C SER A 423 -23.36 14.53 -2.75
N LEU A 424 -23.75 14.75 -4.01
CA LEU A 424 -24.51 15.94 -4.43
C LEU A 424 -25.89 16.04 -3.76
N GLY A 425 -26.60 14.92 -3.59
CA GLY A 425 -27.85 14.86 -2.82
C GLY A 425 -27.65 15.25 -1.35
N LYS A 426 -26.54 14.86 -0.73
CA LYS A 426 -26.24 15.21 0.67
C LYS A 426 -25.76 16.66 0.82
N LEU A 427 -24.92 17.16 -0.08
CA LEU A 427 -24.52 18.57 -0.15
C LEU A 427 -25.74 19.50 -0.36
N THR A 428 -26.74 19.06 -1.13
CA THR A 428 -27.98 19.82 -1.39
C THR A 428 -28.91 19.89 -0.15
N GLU A 429 -28.81 18.94 0.76
CA GLU A 429 -29.46 19.01 2.08
C GLU A 429 -28.67 19.96 3.01
N LEU A 430 -27.36 19.73 3.15
CA LEU A 430 -26.47 20.54 4.00
C LEU A 430 -26.43 22.03 3.63
N SER A 431 -26.55 22.36 2.34
CA SER A 431 -26.67 23.74 1.84
C SER A 431 -27.88 24.47 2.46
N LYS A 432 -29.03 23.81 2.54
CA LYS A 432 -30.27 24.36 3.13
C LYS A 432 -30.15 24.49 4.65
N GLU A 433 -29.60 23.48 5.32
CA GLU A 433 -29.32 23.49 6.76
C GLU A 433 -28.35 24.62 7.14
N SER A 434 -27.34 24.85 6.30
CA SER A 434 -26.34 25.92 6.43
C SER A 434 -26.85 27.30 6.00
N GLN A 435 -28.17 27.52 5.94
CA GLN A 435 -28.81 28.80 5.55
C GLN A 435 -28.34 29.33 4.19
N ASN A 436 -28.00 28.44 3.25
CA ASN A 436 -27.44 28.75 1.93
C ASN A 436 -26.10 29.52 1.97
N GLN A 437 -25.24 29.29 2.98
CA GLN A 437 -23.85 29.79 2.98
C GLN A 437 -23.04 29.32 1.77
N PHE A 438 -23.42 28.19 1.17
CA PHE A 438 -23.00 27.75 -0.15
C PHE A 438 -24.21 27.20 -0.92
N VAL A 439 -24.11 27.17 -2.24
CA VAL A 439 -25.16 26.65 -3.13
C VAL A 439 -24.64 25.42 -3.88
N VAL A 440 -25.45 24.36 -3.95
CA VAL A 440 -25.21 23.29 -4.94
C VAL A 440 -26.00 23.64 -6.21
N PRO A 441 -25.38 23.68 -7.39
CA PRO A 441 -26.10 23.92 -8.65
C PRO A 441 -27.21 22.87 -8.84
N LYS A 442 -28.37 23.31 -9.34
CA LYS A 442 -29.54 22.44 -9.55
C LYS A 442 -29.17 21.25 -10.44
N GLY A 443 -29.67 20.07 -10.12
CA GLY A 443 -29.39 18.85 -10.88
C GLY A 443 -30.29 17.68 -10.57
N ILE A 444 -30.25 16.72 -11.49
CA ILE A 444 -30.93 15.42 -11.45
C ILE A 444 -29.93 14.31 -11.73
N VAL A 445 -30.26 13.09 -11.32
CA VAL A 445 -29.48 11.89 -11.57
C VAL A 445 -30.35 10.89 -12.33
N VAL A 446 -29.89 10.47 -13.50
CA VAL A 446 -30.38 9.28 -14.20
C VAL A 446 -29.78 8.08 -13.48
N THR A 447 -30.61 7.17 -12.98
CA THR A 447 -30.21 6.18 -11.96
C THR A 447 -29.54 4.93 -12.55
N THR A 448 -29.00 4.10 -11.66
CA THR A 448 -28.61 2.71 -11.97
C THR A 448 -29.75 1.91 -12.59
N SER A 449 -30.99 2.01 -12.09
CA SER A 449 -32.14 1.31 -12.68
C SER A 449 -32.52 1.79 -14.09
N ALA A 450 -32.22 3.04 -14.45
CA ALA A 450 -32.33 3.48 -15.84
C ALA A 450 -31.23 2.87 -16.73
N TYR A 451 -30.01 2.70 -16.21
CA TYR A 451 -28.97 1.95 -16.92
C TYR A 451 -29.35 0.47 -17.11
N GLU A 452 -29.88 -0.18 -16.07
CA GLU A 452 -30.38 -1.56 -16.13
C GLU A 452 -31.50 -1.75 -17.16
N MET A 453 -32.43 -0.79 -17.26
CA MET A 453 -33.48 -0.80 -18.31
C MET A 453 -32.91 -0.54 -19.72
N PHE A 454 -31.80 0.17 -19.84
CA PHE A 454 -31.16 0.49 -21.12
C PHE A 454 -30.28 -0.65 -21.68
N VAL A 455 -29.73 -1.51 -20.82
CA VAL A 455 -28.87 -2.63 -21.24
C VAL A 455 -29.69 -3.75 -21.89
N THR A 456 -29.52 -3.91 -23.21
CA THR A 456 -30.19 -4.93 -24.04
C THR A 456 -29.43 -6.26 -24.09
N ASP A 457 -30.07 -7.33 -24.58
CA ASP A 457 -29.41 -8.61 -24.85
C ASP A 457 -28.21 -8.48 -25.81
N ASP A 458 -28.27 -7.58 -26.80
CA ASP A 458 -27.16 -7.30 -27.73
C ASP A 458 -25.96 -6.67 -27.00
N ILE A 459 -26.21 -5.72 -26.08
CA ILE A 459 -25.18 -5.12 -25.23
C ILE A 459 -24.59 -6.20 -24.29
N LEU A 460 -25.43 -7.05 -23.69
CA LEU A 460 -24.99 -8.17 -22.85
C LEU A 460 -24.17 -9.22 -23.62
N TYR A 461 -24.42 -9.38 -24.92
CA TYR A 461 -23.64 -10.25 -25.80
C TYR A 461 -22.24 -9.68 -26.07
N GLU A 462 -22.14 -8.40 -26.44
CA GLU A 462 -20.83 -7.74 -26.65
C GLU A 462 -20.03 -7.60 -25.34
N ILE A 463 -20.68 -7.41 -24.18
CA ILE A 463 -20.03 -7.49 -22.85
C ILE A 463 -19.39 -8.87 -22.66
N LYS A 464 -20.15 -9.96 -22.86
CA LYS A 464 -19.62 -11.34 -22.74
C LYS A 464 -18.52 -11.61 -23.76
N HIS A 465 -18.59 -11.03 -24.95
CA HIS A 465 -17.51 -11.14 -25.94
C HIS A 465 -16.23 -10.44 -25.45
N LEU A 466 -16.35 -9.23 -24.90
CA LEU A 466 -15.24 -8.48 -24.32
C LEU A 466 -14.62 -9.22 -23.13
N GLU A 467 -15.43 -9.74 -22.19
CA GLU A 467 -14.96 -10.59 -21.08
C GLU A 467 -14.11 -11.77 -21.59
N ASN A 468 -14.64 -12.55 -22.53
CA ASN A 468 -13.96 -13.73 -23.08
C ASN A 468 -12.63 -13.39 -23.79
N VAL A 469 -12.50 -12.18 -24.37
CA VAL A 469 -11.27 -11.73 -25.03
C VAL A 469 -10.27 -11.15 -24.02
N LEU A 470 -10.75 -10.39 -23.03
CA LEU A 470 -9.92 -9.80 -21.97
C LEU A 470 -9.22 -10.88 -21.13
N TYR A 471 -9.93 -11.96 -20.78
CA TYR A 471 -9.33 -13.10 -20.04
C TYR A 471 -8.30 -13.91 -20.86
N GLN A 472 -8.15 -13.65 -22.16
CA GLN A 472 -7.09 -14.25 -23.00
C GLN A 472 -5.84 -13.37 -23.14
N ASP A 473 -5.79 -12.22 -22.46
CA ASP A 473 -4.67 -11.26 -22.44
C ASP A 473 -4.25 -10.71 -23.83
N LYS A 474 -5.21 -10.63 -24.75
CA LYS A 474 -4.95 -10.17 -26.12
C LYS A 474 -5.25 -8.69 -26.28
N VAL A 475 -4.23 -7.84 -26.10
CA VAL A 475 -4.34 -6.37 -26.15
C VAL A 475 -5.12 -5.84 -27.36
N GLU A 476 -4.76 -6.22 -28.59
CA GLU A 476 -5.41 -5.67 -29.79
C GLU A 476 -6.83 -6.23 -30.04
N GLU A 477 -7.08 -7.52 -29.76
CA GLU A 477 -8.43 -8.07 -29.81
C GLU A 477 -9.34 -7.40 -28.76
N THR A 478 -8.81 -7.11 -27.57
CA THR A 478 -9.51 -6.37 -26.50
C THR A 478 -9.87 -4.95 -26.95
N LYS A 479 -8.92 -4.21 -27.55
CA LYS A 479 -9.19 -2.87 -28.13
C LYS A 479 -10.25 -2.89 -29.24
N ILE A 480 -10.45 -4.01 -29.94
CA ILE A 480 -11.50 -4.16 -30.96
C ILE A 480 -12.85 -4.46 -30.30
N ALA A 481 -12.88 -5.35 -29.29
CA ALA A 481 -14.08 -5.66 -28.52
C ALA A 481 -14.62 -4.43 -27.75
N CYS A 482 -13.75 -3.65 -27.10
CA CYS A 482 -14.13 -2.37 -26.46
C CYS A 482 -14.82 -1.42 -27.45
N ARG A 483 -14.27 -1.24 -28.66
CA ARG A 483 -14.84 -0.36 -29.69
C ARG A 483 -16.23 -0.84 -30.14
N ARG A 484 -16.39 -2.13 -30.42
CA ARG A 484 -17.70 -2.71 -30.78
C ARG A 484 -18.77 -2.49 -29.72
N LEU A 485 -18.42 -2.71 -28.44
CA LEU A 485 -19.35 -2.50 -27.33
C LEU A 485 -19.72 -1.02 -27.16
N ILE A 486 -18.75 -0.10 -27.31
CA ILE A 486 -18.99 1.35 -27.32
C ILE A 486 -19.92 1.74 -28.48
N ASP A 487 -19.65 1.26 -29.69
CA ASP A 487 -20.45 1.55 -30.89
C ASP A 487 -21.89 1.03 -30.72
N GLU A 488 -22.10 -0.15 -30.12
CA GLU A 488 -23.43 -0.71 -29.89
C GLU A 488 -24.20 0.03 -28.78
N VAL A 489 -23.53 0.45 -27.71
CA VAL A 489 -24.13 1.34 -26.69
C VAL A 489 -24.51 2.70 -27.30
N ILE A 490 -23.67 3.27 -28.16
CA ILE A 490 -23.96 4.54 -28.84
C ILE A 490 -25.09 4.37 -29.88
N LYS A 491 -25.18 3.22 -30.56
CA LYS A 491 -26.25 2.85 -31.51
C LYS A 491 -27.60 2.60 -30.84
N THR A 492 -27.62 2.00 -29.65
CA THR A 492 -28.85 1.63 -28.94
C THR A 492 -29.72 2.84 -28.59
N SER A 493 -31.03 2.76 -28.84
CA SER A 493 -32.01 3.80 -28.49
C SER A 493 -32.36 3.76 -27.01
N ILE A 494 -32.42 4.91 -26.34
CA ILE A 494 -32.94 5.00 -24.97
C ILE A 494 -34.44 4.66 -24.99
N PRO A 495 -34.92 3.72 -24.13
CA PRO A 495 -36.35 3.44 -23.93
C PRO A 495 -37.19 4.69 -23.66
N GLU A 496 -38.40 4.73 -24.20
CA GLU A 496 -39.29 5.89 -24.11
C GLU A 496 -39.73 6.16 -22.66
N GLU A 497 -39.79 5.13 -21.81
CA GLU A 497 -40.04 5.21 -20.38
C GLU A 497 -38.97 6.04 -19.64
N ILE A 498 -37.69 5.77 -19.91
CA ILE A 498 -36.58 6.58 -19.40
C ILE A 498 -36.68 8.00 -19.98
N ARG A 499 -36.95 8.12 -21.28
CA ARG A 499 -37.02 9.42 -21.97
C ARG A 499 -38.11 10.33 -21.41
N GLN A 500 -39.30 9.80 -21.15
CA GLN A 500 -40.43 10.53 -20.56
C GLN A 500 -40.17 10.87 -19.10
N SER A 501 -39.63 9.92 -18.31
CA SER A 501 -39.23 10.17 -16.92
C SER A 501 -38.16 11.26 -16.83
N PHE A 502 -37.18 11.25 -17.73
CA PHE A 502 -36.15 12.29 -17.84
C PHE A 502 -36.76 13.65 -18.21
N ILE A 503 -37.58 13.74 -19.26
CA ILE A 503 -38.20 15.00 -19.69
C ILE A 503 -39.03 15.62 -18.56
N MET A 504 -39.84 14.82 -17.86
CA MET A 504 -40.67 15.29 -16.75
C MET A 504 -39.83 15.80 -15.57
N ASN A 505 -38.87 15.01 -15.10
CA ASN A 505 -38.03 15.40 -13.97
C ASN A 505 -37.09 16.57 -14.28
N PHE A 506 -36.59 16.66 -15.52
CA PHE A 506 -35.79 17.78 -16.01
C PHE A 506 -36.61 19.08 -16.06
N GLN A 507 -37.86 19.03 -16.54
CA GLN A 507 -38.77 20.18 -16.50
C GLN A 507 -39.09 20.62 -15.06
N ASN A 508 -39.30 19.66 -14.14
CA ASN A 508 -39.56 19.96 -12.73
C ASN A 508 -38.35 20.56 -11.99
N ALA A 509 -37.13 20.12 -12.29
CA ALA A 509 -35.90 20.66 -11.69
C ALA A 509 -35.54 22.05 -12.26
N PHE A 510 -35.81 22.29 -13.53
CA PHE A 510 -35.44 23.50 -14.27
C PHE A 510 -36.66 24.22 -14.88
N PRO A 511 -37.65 24.69 -14.08
CA PRO A 511 -38.89 25.26 -14.59
C PRO A 511 -38.67 26.62 -15.28
N ASP A 512 -37.81 27.48 -14.72
CA ASP A 512 -37.51 28.82 -15.23
C ASP A 512 -36.41 28.84 -16.31
N ARG A 513 -36.08 27.67 -16.90
CA ARG A 513 -34.90 27.52 -17.75
C ARG A 513 -34.97 28.33 -19.04
N LYS A 514 -33.84 28.89 -19.44
CA LYS A 514 -33.64 29.46 -20.77
C LYS A 514 -33.38 28.34 -21.78
N TYR A 515 -33.45 28.69 -23.07
CA TYR A 515 -33.07 27.77 -24.15
C TYR A 515 -31.56 27.46 -24.09
N ASP A 516 -30.77 28.47 -23.74
CA ASP A 516 -29.30 28.50 -23.80
C ASP A 516 -28.63 28.08 -22.47
N ASP A 517 -29.41 27.56 -21.51
CA ASP A 517 -28.89 27.03 -20.25
C ASP A 517 -28.06 25.76 -20.51
N LYS A 518 -26.87 25.70 -19.91
CA LYS A 518 -25.84 24.67 -20.14
C LYS A 518 -25.76 23.68 -18.99
N PHE A 519 -25.48 22.43 -19.33
CA PHE A 519 -25.44 21.33 -18.38
C PHE A 519 -24.10 20.59 -18.46
N ALA A 520 -23.59 20.21 -17.29
CA ALA A 520 -22.53 19.24 -17.12
C ALA A 520 -23.17 17.85 -16.98
N VAL A 521 -22.73 16.91 -17.81
CA VAL A 521 -23.15 15.51 -17.78
C VAL A 521 -21.96 14.69 -17.28
N ARG A 522 -22.03 14.20 -16.03
CA ARG A 522 -20.94 13.53 -15.31
C ARG A 522 -21.32 12.07 -15.04
N SER A 523 -20.39 11.12 -15.19
CA SER A 523 -20.57 9.76 -14.67
C SER A 523 -20.81 9.76 -13.15
N SER A 524 -21.49 8.75 -12.64
CA SER A 524 -21.60 8.47 -11.21
C SER A 524 -21.80 6.96 -11.01
N ALA A 525 -20.70 6.20 -11.03
CA ALA A 525 -20.76 4.75 -10.88
C ALA A 525 -20.91 4.31 -9.42
N THR A 526 -21.50 3.13 -9.20
CA THR A 526 -21.46 2.48 -7.89
C THR A 526 -20.03 2.04 -7.60
N GLY A 527 -19.43 2.51 -6.50
CA GLY A 527 -18.04 2.24 -6.13
C GLY A 527 -17.01 3.30 -6.53
N GLU A 528 -17.41 4.35 -7.28
CA GLU A 528 -16.47 5.35 -7.85
C GLU A 528 -15.84 6.30 -6.81
N ASP A 529 -16.59 6.65 -5.76
CA ASP A 529 -16.19 7.55 -4.67
C ASP A 529 -16.35 6.82 -3.30
N THR A 530 -15.62 5.71 -3.11
CA THR A 530 -15.59 5.00 -1.81
C THR A 530 -14.35 5.38 -1.02
N GLU A 531 -14.34 5.20 0.30
CA GLU A 531 -13.15 5.50 1.12
C GLU A 531 -11.93 4.63 0.75
N GLN A 532 -12.17 3.49 0.09
CA GLN A 532 -11.13 2.59 -0.42
C GLN A 532 -10.68 2.88 -1.86
N MET A 533 -11.46 3.63 -2.66
CA MET A 533 -11.18 3.88 -4.08
C MET A 533 -11.66 5.26 -4.53
N SER A 534 -10.71 6.10 -4.98
CA SER A 534 -10.97 7.30 -5.79
C SER A 534 -10.57 7.02 -7.24
N ALA A 535 -11.55 6.72 -8.10
CA ALA A 535 -11.35 6.44 -9.53
C ALA A 535 -11.13 7.71 -10.37
N ALA A 536 -10.23 8.59 -9.91
CA ALA A 536 -10.02 9.92 -10.48
C ALA A 536 -9.61 9.88 -11.96
N GLY A 537 -10.33 10.63 -12.80
CA GLY A 537 -10.00 10.86 -14.22
C GLY A 537 -10.34 9.73 -15.20
N GLN A 538 -10.96 8.63 -14.77
CA GLN A 538 -11.18 7.44 -15.63
C GLN A 538 -12.50 7.43 -16.42
N MET A 539 -13.37 8.43 -16.25
CA MET A 539 -14.68 8.50 -16.91
C MET A 539 -14.95 9.88 -17.50
N GLU A 540 -15.58 9.91 -18.67
CA GLU A 540 -15.78 11.16 -19.42
C GLU A 540 -16.89 12.02 -18.78
N THR A 541 -16.59 13.32 -18.66
CA THR A 541 -17.53 14.38 -18.28
C THR A 541 -17.72 15.31 -19.48
N TYR A 542 -18.97 15.58 -19.84
CA TYR A 542 -19.30 16.48 -20.95
C TYR A 542 -19.78 17.82 -20.39
N LEU A 543 -19.08 18.89 -20.73
CA LEU A 543 -19.40 20.26 -20.32
C LEU A 543 -20.03 21.05 -21.48
N GLY A 544 -20.85 22.04 -21.12
CA GLY A 544 -21.47 22.98 -22.06
C GLY A 544 -22.60 22.39 -22.91
N VAL A 545 -23.18 21.27 -22.49
CA VAL A 545 -24.21 20.51 -23.23
C VAL A 545 -25.54 21.26 -23.21
N THR A 546 -26.22 21.33 -24.37
CA THR A 546 -27.44 22.13 -24.56
C THR A 546 -28.62 21.34 -25.11
N GLY A 547 -29.79 21.49 -24.48
CA GLY A 547 -31.03 20.85 -24.94
C GLY A 547 -31.12 19.34 -24.68
N ILE A 548 -32.36 18.84 -24.64
CA ILE A 548 -32.68 17.49 -24.15
C ILE A 548 -32.05 16.39 -25.01
N SER A 549 -32.03 16.55 -26.34
CA SER A 549 -31.46 15.55 -27.25
C SER A 549 -29.94 15.37 -27.07
N GLU A 550 -29.21 16.45 -26.81
CA GLU A 550 -27.75 16.40 -26.63
C GLU A 550 -27.39 15.85 -25.24
N ILE A 551 -28.16 16.21 -24.21
CA ILE A 551 -28.00 15.65 -22.86
C ILE A 551 -28.25 14.14 -22.87
N LEU A 552 -29.32 13.67 -23.53
CA LEU A 552 -29.60 12.23 -23.70
C LEU A 552 -28.52 11.50 -24.52
N ALA A 553 -27.93 12.16 -25.53
CA ALA A 553 -26.77 11.60 -26.24
C ALA A 553 -25.55 11.49 -25.33
N SER A 554 -25.28 12.52 -24.52
CA SER A 554 -24.15 12.56 -23.58
C SER A 554 -24.30 11.55 -22.43
N ILE A 555 -25.53 11.29 -21.96
CA ILE A 555 -25.84 10.20 -21.02
C ILE A 555 -25.41 8.84 -21.59
N LYS A 556 -25.71 8.55 -22.87
CA LYS A 556 -25.23 7.32 -23.53
C LYS A 556 -23.71 7.29 -23.69
N LYS A 557 -23.05 8.43 -23.93
CA LYS A 557 -21.59 8.48 -24.00
C LYS A 557 -20.96 8.17 -22.62
N CYS A 558 -21.50 8.71 -21.52
CA CYS A 558 -21.09 8.31 -20.16
C CYS A 558 -21.29 6.80 -19.96
N TRP A 559 -22.44 6.23 -20.32
CA TRP A 559 -22.67 4.78 -20.26
C TRP A 559 -21.70 3.96 -21.13
N ALA A 560 -21.20 4.52 -22.24
CA ALA A 560 -20.18 3.90 -23.07
C ALA A 560 -18.75 4.01 -22.49
N SER A 561 -18.42 5.11 -21.79
CA SER A 561 -17.04 5.36 -21.34
C SER A 561 -16.51 4.31 -20.36
N GLN A 562 -17.39 3.64 -19.60
CA GLN A 562 -16.99 2.53 -18.72
C GLN A 562 -16.51 1.26 -19.45
N PHE A 563 -16.66 1.21 -20.78
CA PHE A 563 -16.19 0.15 -21.68
C PHE A 563 -14.98 0.59 -22.53
N SER A 564 -14.47 1.81 -22.32
CA SER A 564 -13.20 2.25 -22.91
C SER A 564 -12.06 1.31 -22.54
N TYR A 565 -11.06 1.17 -23.41
CA TYR A 565 -9.93 0.26 -23.17
C TYR A 565 -9.21 0.57 -21.84
N ILE A 566 -9.12 1.85 -21.46
CA ILE A 566 -8.50 2.26 -20.19
C ILE A 566 -9.40 1.89 -19.01
N ALA A 567 -10.71 2.20 -19.05
CA ALA A 567 -11.64 1.80 -17.98
C ALA A 567 -11.72 0.27 -17.82
N VAL A 568 -11.67 -0.49 -18.91
CA VAL A 568 -11.68 -1.98 -18.88
C VAL A 568 -10.34 -2.53 -18.38
N GLN A 569 -9.21 -1.89 -18.71
CA GLN A 569 -7.91 -2.16 -18.07
C GLN A 569 -7.74 -1.45 -16.72
N TYR A 570 -8.78 -0.80 -16.19
CA TYR A 570 -9.03 -0.49 -14.77
C TYR A 570 -10.09 -1.46 -14.17
N LYS A 571 -10.38 -2.57 -14.86
CA LYS A 571 -11.25 -3.68 -14.42
C LYS A 571 -10.65 -5.14 -14.57
N ARG A 572 -9.30 -5.37 -14.41
CA ARG A 572 -8.53 -6.67 -14.37
C ARG A 572 -7.70 -7.39 -13.16
N GLN A 573 -7.02 -7.15 -11.97
CA GLN A 573 -6.43 -6.30 -10.83
C GLN A 573 -7.15 -5.62 -9.57
N ASN A 574 -7.66 -4.36 -9.49
CA ASN A 574 -8.47 -3.75 -8.37
C ASN A 574 -10.05 -3.76 -8.53
N GLY A 575 -10.80 -4.43 -7.64
CA GLY A 575 -12.27 -4.31 -7.47
C GLY A 575 -13.37 -4.84 -8.45
N GLN A 576 -13.38 -4.55 -9.77
CA GLN A 576 -14.68 -4.17 -10.41
C GLN A 576 -15.19 -4.95 -11.67
N MET A 577 -16.52 -4.99 -11.82
CA MET A 577 -17.28 -5.51 -12.99
C MET A 577 -17.00 -4.75 -14.30
N ILE A 578 -16.84 -5.47 -15.42
CA ILE A 578 -16.88 -4.86 -16.77
C ILE A 578 -18.19 -4.08 -16.96
N ASN A 579 -19.32 -4.74 -16.71
CA ASN A 579 -20.66 -4.13 -16.67
C ASN A 579 -21.01 -3.69 -15.25
N SER A 580 -20.58 -2.49 -14.83
CA SER A 580 -20.94 -1.93 -13.52
C SER A 580 -22.22 -1.08 -13.63
N PRO A 581 -23.17 -1.16 -12.67
CA PRO A 581 -24.28 -0.23 -12.59
C PRO A 581 -23.80 1.22 -12.48
N MET A 582 -24.24 2.08 -13.40
CA MET A 582 -23.77 3.47 -13.46
C MET A 582 -24.91 4.46 -13.67
N ALA A 583 -25.05 5.33 -12.69
CA ALA A 583 -25.87 6.52 -12.77
C ALA A 583 -25.14 7.63 -13.54
N VAL A 584 -25.89 8.63 -14.02
CA VAL A 584 -25.36 9.81 -14.70
C VAL A 584 -25.97 11.07 -14.11
N VAL A 585 -25.11 11.96 -13.62
CA VAL A 585 -25.49 13.26 -13.06
C VAL A 585 -25.66 14.26 -14.20
N VAL A 586 -26.79 14.98 -14.21
CA VAL A 586 -27.04 16.14 -15.07
C VAL A 586 -27.20 17.36 -14.19
N GLN A 587 -26.20 18.24 -14.21
CA GLN A 587 -26.07 19.39 -13.31
C GLN A 587 -25.99 20.69 -14.10
N GLN A 588 -26.64 21.76 -13.63
CA GLN A 588 -26.54 23.09 -14.23
C GLN A 588 -25.13 23.66 -14.10
N MET A 589 -24.57 24.18 -15.19
CA MET A 589 -23.28 24.88 -15.16
C MET A 589 -23.43 26.32 -14.67
N ILE A 590 -22.43 26.78 -13.93
CA ILE A 590 -22.33 28.15 -13.39
C ILE A 590 -21.10 28.83 -14.01
N PRO A 591 -21.24 30.04 -14.60
CA PRO A 591 -20.10 30.78 -15.16
C PRO A 591 -19.26 31.39 -14.03
N CYS A 592 -18.37 30.59 -13.45
CA CYS A 592 -17.55 31.01 -12.32
C CYS A 592 -16.54 32.09 -12.72
N ASP A 593 -16.40 33.10 -11.85
CA ASP A 593 -15.36 34.12 -11.96
C ASP A 593 -14.00 33.52 -11.53
N ILE A 594 -14.03 32.66 -10.50
CA ILE A 594 -12.89 31.95 -9.90
C ILE A 594 -13.37 30.54 -9.52
N ALA A 595 -12.57 29.51 -9.75
CA ALA A 595 -12.89 28.13 -9.35
C ALA A 595 -11.63 27.30 -9.04
N GLY A 596 -11.84 26.14 -8.42
CA GLY A 596 -10.75 25.21 -8.11
C GLY A 596 -11.14 24.08 -7.16
N VAL A 597 -10.14 23.62 -6.40
CA VAL A 597 -10.24 22.45 -5.52
C VAL A 597 -9.81 22.83 -4.10
N LEU A 598 -10.37 22.17 -3.10
CA LEU A 598 -9.97 22.30 -1.70
C LEU A 598 -9.85 20.92 -1.07
N PHE A 599 -8.74 20.67 -0.38
CA PHE A 599 -8.53 19.52 0.49
C PHE A 599 -8.60 19.94 1.95
N THR A 600 -9.41 19.27 2.78
CA THR A 600 -9.56 19.60 4.21
C THR A 600 -8.43 19.07 5.11
N SER A 601 -7.52 18.30 4.50
CA SER A 601 -6.24 17.85 5.04
C SER A 601 -5.20 18.00 3.93
N ASP A 602 -3.96 18.33 4.27
CA ASP A 602 -2.89 18.49 3.28
C ASP A 602 -2.66 17.20 2.48
N PRO A 603 -2.83 17.20 1.13
CA PRO A 603 -2.69 16.01 0.30
C PRO A 603 -1.24 15.52 0.15
N LEU A 604 -0.24 16.32 0.55
CA LEU A 604 1.19 15.94 0.50
C LEU A 604 1.70 15.31 1.80
N THR A 605 1.20 15.77 2.95
CA THR A 605 1.66 15.29 4.28
C THR A 605 0.63 14.50 5.07
N GLY A 606 -0.64 14.51 4.67
CA GLY A 606 -1.74 13.92 5.43
C GLY A 606 -2.12 14.71 6.69
N ASN A 607 -1.68 15.96 6.83
CA ASN A 607 -1.91 16.77 8.04
C ASN A 607 -3.32 17.40 8.05
N PRO A 608 -4.23 17.00 8.98
CA PRO A 608 -5.58 17.56 9.06
C PRO A 608 -5.64 18.98 9.65
N MET A 609 -4.53 19.51 10.17
CA MET A 609 -4.45 20.88 10.67
C MET A 609 -4.16 21.90 9.55
N THR A 610 -3.97 21.45 8.30
CA THR A 610 -3.79 22.32 7.13
C THR A 610 -4.86 22.01 6.09
N LEU A 611 -5.61 23.03 5.68
CA LEU A 611 -6.45 22.97 4.49
C LEU A 611 -5.66 23.56 3.32
N THR A 612 -5.69 22.88 2.17
CA THR A 612 -4.98 23.31 0.96
C THR A 612 -5.99 23.64 -0.13
N ILE A 613 -6.01 24.90 -0.58
CA ILE A 613 -6.90 25.40 -1.64
C ILE A 613 -6.07 25.65 -2.89
N THR A 614 -6.48 25.11 -4.04
CA THR A 614 -5.96 25.50 -5.36
C THR A 614 -7.02 26.29 -6.12
N ALA A 615 -6.65 27.41 -6.76
CA ALA A 615 -7.57 28.33 -7.41
C ALA A 615 -7.05 28.90 -8.74
N ASN A 616 -7.91 29.00 -9.76
CA ASN A 616 -7.66 29.74 -10.99
C ASN A 616 -8.91 30.57 -11.38
N TYR A 617 -8.75 31.51 -12.30
CA TYR A 617 -9.88 32.27 -12.86
C TYR A 617 -10.70 31.42 -13.84
N GLY A 618 -12.00 31.71 -13.95
CA GLY A 618 -12.93 30.98 -14.82
C GLY A 618 -13.39 29.64 -14.23
N LEU A 619 -13.57 28.64 -15.09
CA LEU A 619 -14.03 27.30 -14.73
C LEU A 619 -12.90 26.41 -14.15
N GLY A 620 -13.28 25.59 -13.16
CA GLY A 620 -12.39 24.70 -12.43
C GLY A 620 -11.77 23.57 -13.25
N GLU A 621 -12.23 23.36 -14.49
CA GLU A 621 -11.64 22.43 -15.47
C GLU A 621 -10.13 22.66 -15.64
N SER A 622 -9.68 23.92 -15.61
CA SER A 622 -8.24 24.28 -15.70
C SER A 622 -7.40 23.82 -14.51
N VAL A 623 -8.03 23.66 -13.34
CA VAL A 623 -7.40 23.19 -12.10
C VAL A 623 -7.47 21.66 -12.00
N VAL A 624 -8.64 21.07 -12.30
CA VAL A 624 -8.89 19.62 -12.20
C VAL A 624 -8.13 18.83 -13.27
N SER A 625 -7.89 19.41 -14.46
CA SER A 625 -7.07 18.79 -15.52
C SER A 625 -5.56 18.99 -15.33
N GLY A 626 -5.13 19.89 -14.44
CA GLY A 626 -3.72 20.26 -14.28
C GLY A 626 -3.12 20.99 -15.50
N SER A 627 -3.93 21.58 -16.37
CA SER A 627 -3.45 22.26 -17.59
C SER A 627 -2.70 23.56 -17.32
N GLU A 628 -2.97 24.19 -16.17
CA GLU A 628 -2.39 25.47 -15.74
C GLU A 628 -1.84 25.37 -14.31
N GLU A 629 -0.98 26.31 -13.92
CA GLU A 629 -0.49 26.43 -12.53
C GLU A 629 -1.43 27.36 -11.73
N PRO A 630 -2.27 26.82 -10.82
CA PRO A 630 -3.17 27.62 -10.00
C PRO A 630 -2.44 28.32 -8.86
N ASP A 631 -3.08 29.32 -8.26
CA ASP A 631 -2.70 29.78 -6.93
C ASP A 631 -2.89 28.65 -5.91
N THR A 632 -2.01 28.55 -4.93
CA THR A 632 -2.15 27.62 -3.80
C THR A 632 -2.18 28.40 -2.49
N ILE A 633 -3.21 28.20 -1.67
CA ILE A 633 -3.39 28.84 -0.37
C ILE A 633 -3.39 27.76 0.71
N GLU A 634 -2.48 27.89 1.68
CA GLU A 634 -2.50 27.08 2.90
C GLU A 634 -3.27 27.83 4.00
N ILE A 635 -4.30 27.19 4.56
CA ILE A 635 -5.01 27.68 5.74
C ILE A 635 -4.69 26.75 6.92
N GLU A 636 -4.14 27.33 7.98
CA GLU A 636 -3.92 26.63 9.25
C GLU A 636 -5.22 26.61 10.06
N ARG A 637 -5.60 25.42 10.52
CA ARG A 637 -6.73 25.14 11.38
C ARG A 637 -6.23 24.87 12.79
N LEU A 638 -6.44 25.81 13.71
CA LEU A 638 -6.08 25.63 15.13
C LEU A 638 -7.21 24.95 15.92
N ASN A 639 -8.46 25.21 15.54
CA ASN A 639 -9.67 24.49 15.94
C ASN A 639 -10.79 24.77 14.92
N GLU A 640 -12.01 24.26 15.11
CA GLU A 640 -13.10 24.39 14.13
C GLU A 640 -13.46 25.84 13.74
N ASP A 641 -13.30 26.79 14.68
CA ASP A 641 -13.69 28.20 14.50
C ASP A 641 -12.52 29.14 14.15
N ASN A 642 -11.26 28.73 14.37
CA ASN A 642 -10.08 29.57 14.11
C ASN A 642 -9.30 29.08 12.89
N LEU A 643 -9.51 29.77 11.77
CA LEU A 643 -8.77 29.61 10.53
C LEU A 643 -7.89 30.83 10.25
N THR A 644 -6.64 30.58 9.88
CA THR A 644 -5.67 31.63 9.53
C THR A 644 -4.90 31.24 8.27
N ILE A 645 -4.79 32.16 7.31
CA ILE A 645 -3.98 31.92 6.11
C ILE A 645 -2.49 31.90 6.52
N LYS A 646 -1.84 30.77 6.26
CA LYS A 646 -0.46 30.47 6.64
C LYS A 646 0.51 30.78 5.50
N ASN A 647 0.12 30.51 4.25
CA ASN A 647 0.93 30.73 3.07
C ASN A 647 0.06 31.01 1.83
N LYS A 648 0.62 31.72 0.85
CA LYS A 648 0.06 31.85 -0.50
C LYS A 648 1.18 31.75 -1.54
N LEU A 649 1.07 30.78 -2.43
CA LEU A 649 1.91 30.63 -3.61
C LEU A 649 1.09 31.11 -4.83
N ILE A 650 1.64 32.07 -5.59
CA ILE A 650 0.95 32.64 -6.75
C ILE A 650 1.31 31.82 -8.00
N GLY A 651 0.31 31.17 -8.61
CA GLY A 651 0.49 30.37 -9.82
C GLY A 651 0.63 31.25 -11.06
N SER A 652 1.24 30.72 -12.13
CA SER A 652 1.45 31.50 -13.36
C SER A 652 0.15 31.87 -14.09
N LYS A 653 -0.94 31.09 -13.90
CA LYS A 653 -2.31 31.38 -14.34
C LYS A 653 -2.37 32.04 -15.72
N ARG A 654 -1.74 31.45 -16.73
CA ARG A 654 -1.59 32.08 -18.05
C ARG A 654 -2.93 32.19 -18.75
N HIS A 655 -3.72 31.11 -18.64
CA HIS A 655 -5.02 30.99 -19.27
C HIS A 655 -6.13 30.66 -18.24
N LYS A 656 -7.35 31.04 -18.61
CA LYS A 656 -8.60 30.72 -17.90
C LYS A 656 -9.57 30.05 -18.87
N ILE A 657 -10.48 29.22 -18.35
CA ILE A 657 -11.51 28.58 -19.16
C ILE A 657 -12.84 29.28 -18.91
N VAL A 658 -13.54 29.70 -19.97
CA VAL A 658 -14.86 30.37 -19.90
C VAL A 658 -15.91 29.63 -20.72
N MET A 659 -17.19 29.94 -20.51
CA MET A 659 -18.29 29.36 -21.29
C MET A 659 -18.61 30.23 -22.51
N LYS A 660 -18.41 29.69 -23.71
CA LYS A 660 -18.80 30.29 -24.98
C LYS A 660 -20.31 30.54 -25.08
N ASP A 661 -20.74 31.61 -25.72
CA ASP A 661 -22.17 31.85 -25.97
C ASP A 661 -22.84 30.76 -26.84
N ASP A 662 -22.12 30.19 -27.82
CA ASP A 662 -22.65 29.20 -28.78
C ASP A 662 -22.61 27.73 -28.31
N GLY A 663 -21.94 27.44 -27.18
CA GLY A 663 -21.88 26.10 -26.58
C GLY A 663 -20.44 25.63 -26.27
N GLY A 664 -20.31 24.73 -25.29
CA GLY A 664 -19.00 24.28 -24.82
C GLY A 664 -18.20 25.34 -24.05
N THR A 665 -16.88 25.20 -24.05
CA THR A 665 -15.92 26.06 -23.34
C THR A 665 -14.87 26.64 -24.30
N GLU A 666 -14.18 27.69 -23.86
CA GLU A 666 -13.00 28.25 -24.54
C GLU A 666 -11.92 28.70 -23.58
N VAL A 667 -10.70 28.83 -24.11
CA VAL A 667 -9.49 29.21 -23.38
C VAL A 667 -9.16 30.67 -23.72
N GLU A 668 -9.20 31.54 -22.71
CA GLU A 668 -8.81 32.95 -22.80
C GLU A 668 -7.50 33.20 -22.05
N ASP A 669 -6.70 34.16 -22.52
CA ASP A 669 -5.59 34.71 -21.74
C ASP A 669 -6.11 35.44 -20.49
N VAL A 670 -5.45 35.23 -19.34
CA VAL A 670 -5.66 36.02 -18.12
C VAL A 670 -4.97 37.38 -18.28
N MET A 671 -5.51 38.45 -17.67
CA MET A 671 -4.90 39.78 -17.80
C MET A 671 -3.57 39.87 -17.04
N GLU A 672 -2.62 40.64 -17.57
CA GLU A 672 -1.22 40.64 -17.09
C GLU A 672 -1.02 41.26 -15.69
N ASN A 673 -2.05 41.93 -15.17
CA ASN A 673 -2.20 42.31 -13.76
C ASN A 673 -2.75 41.15 -12.89
N GLU A 674 -3.79 40.46 -13.37
CA GLU A 674 -4.50 39.37 -12.66
C GLU A 674 -3.61 38.14 -12.41
N LYS A 675 -2.65 37.85 -13.31
CA LYS A 675 -1.65 36.79 -13.10
C LYS A 675 -0.81 37.01 -11.84
N LYS A 676 -0.48 38.27 -11.53
CA LYS A 676 0.44 38.65 -10.44
C LYS A 676 -0.24 38.79 -9.09
N SER A 677 -1.57 38.79 -9.04
CA SER A 677 -2.37 38.70 -7.83
C SER A 677 -2.80 37.26 -7.54
N CYS A 678 -3.18 37.01 -6.29
CA CYS A 678 -3.95 35.83 -5.95
C CYS A 678 -5.40 36.04 -6.42
N SER A 679 -5.96 35.03 -7.07
CA SER A 679 -7.35 34.98 -7.55
C SER A 679 -8.37 35.05 -6.40
N LEU A 680 -8.10 34.37 -5.28
CA LEU A 680 -8.92 34.45 -4.06
C LEU A 680 -8.46 35.58 -3.12
N SER A 681 -9.42 36.41 -2.71
CA SER A 681 -9.24 37.29 -1.56
C SER A 681 -9.21 36.50 -0.25
N ASP A 682 -8.52 37.03 0.76
CA ASP A 682 -8.34 36.40 2.07
C ASP A 682 -9.66 36.04 2.76
N ASN A 683 -10.64 36.95 2.66
CA ASN A 683 -11.98 36.74 3.21
C ASN A 683 -12.72 35.61 2.49
N MET A 684 -12.56 35.46 1.16
CA MET A 684 -13.19 34.38 0.39
C MET A 684 -12.54 33.03 0.67
N ALA A 685 -11.21 32.99 0.81
CA ALA A 685 -10.47 31.77 1.16
C ALA A 685 -10.84 31.27 2.57
N LEU A 686 -10.90 32.16 3.57
CA LEU A 686 -11.34 31.82 4.93
C LEU A 686 -12.81 31.38 4.98
N PHE A 687 -13.70 32.07 4.27
CA PHE A 687 -15.12 31.70 4.17
C PHE A 687 -15.31 30.30 3.57
N LEU A 688 -14.61 30.02 2.47
CA LEU A 688 -14.56 28.70 1.83
C LEU A 688 -14.01 27.63 2.79
N GLY A 689 -12.96 27.93 3.56
CA GLY A 689 -12.42 27.04 4.59
C GLY A 689 -13.45 26.68 5.68
N HIS A 690 -14.21 27.66 6.19
CA HIS A 690 -15.28 27.39 7.17
C HIS A 690 -16.43 26.56 6.58
N VAL A 691 -16.77 26.76 5.30
CA VAL A 691 -17.75 25.91 4.60
C VAL A 691 -17.23 24.48 4.43
N ALA A 692 -15.95 24.32 4.05
CA ALA A 692 -15.34 23.01 3.86
C ALA A 692 -15.30 22.16 5.14
N ILE A 693 -15.04 22.77 6.30
CA ILE A 693 -15.07 22.07 7.60
C ILE A 693 -16.49 21.59 7.96
N LYS A 694 -17.53 22.35 7.60
CA LYS A 694 -18.93 21.90 7.78
C LYS A 694 -19.26 20.72 6.87
N ILE A 695 -18.73 20.73 5.63
CA ILE A 695 -18.87 19.61 4.69
C ILE A 695 -18.16 18.36 5.24
N GLU A 696 -16.89 18.48 5.64
CA GLU A 696 -16.12 17.42 6.29
C GLU A 696 -16.85 16.84 7.52
N LYS A 697 -17.30 17.70 8.43
CA LYS A 697 -18.04 17.30 9.64
C LYS A 697 -19.39 16.64 9.35
N SER A 698 -20.02 16.95 8.22
CA SER A 698 -21.25 16.29 7.76
C SER A 698 -21.01 14.96 7.04
N PHE A 699 -19.80 14.70 6.54
CA PHE A 699 -19.44 13.44 5.87
C PHE A 699 -18.60 12.49 6.75
N GLY A 700 -18.02 12.97 7.85
CA GLY A 700 -17.36 12.15 8.88
C GLY A 700 -15.86 11.88 8.67
N SER A 701 -15.31 12.16 7.49
CA SER A 701 -13.88 11.99 7.17
C SER A 701 -13.41 13.01 6.13
N SER A 702 -12.09 13.22 6.02
CA SER A 702 -11.46 14.30 5.23
C SER A 702 -11.94 14.37 3.78
N ARG A 703 -12.12 15.58 3.25
CA ARG A 703 -12.78 15.85 1.97
C ARG A 703 -11.88 16.55 0.96
N ASP A 704 -11.95 16.07 -0.27
CA ASP A 704 -11.63 16.79 -1.50
C ASP A 704 -12.94 17.42 -2.00
N ILE A 705 -12.92 18.70 -2.37
CA ILE A 705 -14.09 19.53 -2.68
C ILE A 705 -13.83 20.37 -3.94
N GLU A 706 -14.64 20.19 -4.98
CA GLU A 706 -14.66 21.07 -6.15
C GLU A 706 -15.58 22.27 -5.87
N TRP A 707 -15.10 23.50 -6.10
CA TRP A 707 -15.80 24.73 -5.76
C TRP A 707 -15.60 25.84 -6.80
N GLY A 708 -16.46 26.86 -6.76
CA GLY A 708 -16.29 28.10 -7.53
C GLY A 708 -17.13 29.25 -7.00
N PHE A 709 -16.68 30.48 -7.25
CA PHE A 709 -17.43 31.70 -6.97
C PHE A 709 -18.01 32.27 -8.25
N TRP A 710 -19.27 32.70 -8.18
CA TRP A 710 -19.90 33.53 -9.21
C TRP A 710 -20.71 34.65 -8.55
N ASN A 711 -20.48 35.92 -8.92
CA ASN A 711 -21.11 37.09 -8.29
C ASN A 711 -20.96 37.09 -6.74
N ASN A 712 -19.78 36.69 -6.24
CA ASN A 712 -19.48 36.48 -4.81
C ASN A 712 -20.30 35.38 -4.08
N VAL A 713 -21.15 34.62 -4.78
CA VAL A 713 -21.83 33.44 -4.22
C VAL A 713 -20.92 32.21 -4.38
N LEU A 714 -20.74 31.45 -3.30
CA LEU A 714 -19.99 30.19 -3.32
C LEU A 714 -20.86 29.03 -3.82
N TYR A 715 -20.39 28.35 -4.85
CA TYR A 715 -20.94 27.11 -5.38
C TYR A 715 -20.03 25.93 -5.09
N ILE A 716 -20.62 24.78 -4.75
CA ILE A 716 -19.92 23.50 -4.56
C ILE A 716 -20.38 22.52 -5.65
N PHE A 717 -19.43 21.95 -6.39
CA PHE A 717 -19.67 21.10 -7.57
C PHE A 717 -19.51 19.60 -7.30
N GLN A 718 -18.67 19.23 -6.33
CA GLN A 718 -18.49 17.85 -5.85
C GLN A 718 -17.86 17.87 -4.46
N SER A 719 -18.07 16.81 -3.67
CA SER A 719 -17.17 16.44 -2.57
C SER A 719 -16.96 14.92 -2.55
N ARG A 720 -15.73 14.48 -2.29
CA ARG A 720 -15.32 13.06 -2.23
C ARG A 720 -14.34 12.82 -1.05
N PRO A 721 -14.20 11.59 -0.52
CA PRO A 721 -13.20 11.29 0.49
C PRO A 721 -11.77 11.49 -0.03
N ILE A 722 -10.84 11.94 0.82
CA ILE A 722 -9.40 11.92 0.51
C ILE A 722 -8.87 10.50 0.71
N THR A 723 -9.01 9.63 -0.29
CA THR A 723 -8.52 8.24 -0.21
C THR A 723 -6.99 8.15 -0.18
N SER A 724 -6.26 9.23 -0.51
CA SER A 724 -4.81 9.32 -0.28
C SER A 724 -4.42 9.18 1.20
N GLY A 725 -5.38 9.37 2.12
CA GLY A 725 -5.22 9.16 3.55
C GLY A 725 -5.21 7.70 4.00
N THR A 726 -5.49 6.72 3.13
CA THR A 726 -5.51 5.27 3.50
C THR A 726 -4.10 4.66 3.62
N GLY A 727 -3.24 5.28 4.42
CA GLY A 727 -2.48 4.47 5.37
C GLY A 727 -3.45 3.88 6.38
N GLU A 728 -3.07 2.77 7.02
CA GLU A 728 -3.75 2.33 8.24
C GLU A 728 -3.83 3.51 9.21
N THR A 729 -5.01 3.75 9.81
CA THR A 729 -5.16 4.70 10.91
C THR A 729 -4.29 4.28 12.08
N ASP A 730 -3.93 5.21 12.98
CA ASP A 730 -3.13 4.86 14.16
C ASP A 730 -3.79 3.73 14.97
N PHE A 731 -5.14 3.72 15.04
CA PHE A 731 -5.91 2.61 15.61
C PHE A 731 -5.69 1.27 14.89
N GLU A 732 -5.71 1.23 13.56
CA GLU A 732 -5.45 0.01 12.78
C GLU A 732 -3.97 -0.42 12.82
N ILE A 733 -3.03 0.50 13.05
CA ILE A 733 -1.60 0.20 13.27
C ILE A 733 -1.39 -0.39 14.66
N ASP A 734 -1.96 0.23 15.69
CA ASP A 734 -1.85 -0.19 17.09
C ASP A 734 -2.50 -1.57 17.29
N HIS A 735 -3.58 -1.87 16.56
CA HIS A 735 -4.31 -3.15 16.60
C HIS A 735 -3.99 -4.09 15.41
N GLU A 736 -2.96 -3.82 14.57
CA GLU A 736 -2.62 -4.71 13.42
C GLU A 736 -2.30 -6.14 13.93
N PHE A 737 -1.70 -6.23 15.13
CA PHE A 737 -1.31 -7.46 15.81
C PHE A 737 -2.46 -8.24 16.50
N ASP A 738 -3.63 -7.63 16.71
CA ASP A 738 -4.83 -8.33 17.19
C ASP A 738 -5.48 -9.19 16.08
N THR A 739 -5.09 -8.97 14.81
CA THR A 739 -5.55 -9.80 13.69
C THR A 739 -4.73 -11.10 13.60
N PRO A 740 -5.33 -12.22 13.14
CA PRO A 740 -4.58 -13.44 12.90
C PRO A 740 -3.48 -13.27 11.83
N LEU A 741 -2.38 -14.02 11.96
CA LEU A 741 -1.36 -14.13 10.90
C LEU A 741 -2.01 -14.67 9.62
N ARG A 742 -2.26 -13.75 8.69
CA ARG A 742 -2.85 -14.02 7.39
C ARG A 742 -1.95 -14.97 6.58
N CYS A 743 -2.56 -15.98 5.98
CA CYS A 743 -1.87 -16.96 5.15
C CYS A 743 -1.69 -16.46 3.71
N GLU A 744 -0.93 -17.19 2.91
CA GLU A 744 -0.68 -16.82 1.51
C GLU A 744 -1.96 -16.81 0.65
N GLY A 745 -2.97 -17.60 1.04
CA GLY A 745 -4.30 -17.55 0.43
C GLY A 745 -5.07 -16.26 0.72
N ASP A 746 -4.93 -15.68 1.91
CA ASP A 746 -5.72 -14.52 2.37
C ASP A 746 -5.29 -13.19 1.69
N TYR A 747 -4.16 -13.21 0.98
CA TYR A 747 -3.70 -12.07 0.15
C TYR A 747 -3.95 -12.28 -1.34
N PHE A 748 -3.98 -13.53 -1.82
CA PHE A 748 -4.39 -13.83 -3.20
C PHE A 748 -5.91 -13.90 -3.37
N ALA A 749 -6.68 -14.01 -2.28
CA ALA A 749 -8.13 -13.88 -2.27
C ALA A 749 -8.55 -12.52 -1.68
N MET A 750 -8.83 -11.53 -2.54
CA MET A 750 -9.40 -10.25 -2.10
C MET A 750 -10.90 -10.30 -1.75
N CYS A 751 -11.48 -11.49 -1.58
CA CYS A 751 -12.76 -11.63 -0.89
C CYS A 751 -12.53 -11.34 0.60
N ASN A 752 -13.30 -10.42 1.18
CA ASN A 752 -13.26 -10.18 2.63
C ASN A 752 -13.66 -11.46 3.39
N VAL A 753 -12.68 -12.25 3.85
CA VAL A 753 -12.87 -13.28 4.88
C VAL A 753 -12.80 -12.63 6.28
N GLY A 754 -13.44 -11.46 6.41
CA GLY A 754 -13.81 -10.90 7.70
C GLY A 754 -14.99 -11.71 8.25
N THR A 755 -14.89 -12.11 9.52
CA THR A 755 -15.97 -12.76 10.29
C THR A 755 -16.67 -13.96 9.64
N ASP A 756 -16.07 -15.15 9.76
CA ASP A 756 -16.85 -16.40 9.86
C ASP A 756 -16.07 -17.52 10.60
N ALA A 757 -14.77 -17.64 10.33
CA ALA A 757 -13.89 -18.71 10.84
C ALA A 757 -13.68 -18.78 12.38
N LEU A 758 -14.31 -17.89 13.16
CA LEU A 758 -14.18 -17.82 14.63
C LEU A 758 -15.52 -17.80 15.41
N LEU A 759 -16.68 -17.75 14.75
CA LEU A 759 -17.99 -17.70 15.44
C LEU A 759 -18.90 -18.92 15.21
N ALA A 760 -18.47 -19.91 14.43
CA ALA A 760 -19.13 -21.22 14.30
C ALA A 760 -18.96 -22.10 15.57
N GLY A 761 -19.37 -21.60 16.76
CA GLY A 761 -19.08 -22.23 18.04
C GLY A 761 -20.00 -21.94 19.24
N THR A 762 -20.76 -20.83 19.26
CA THR A 762 -21.64 -20.48 20.39
C THR A 762 -22.95 -19.85 19.94
N GLN A 763 -24.07 -20.31 20.51
CA GLN A 763 -25.39 -19.68 20.33
C GLN A 763 -25.51 -18.38 21.16
N GLU A 764 -26.59 -17.65 20.92
CA GLU A 764 -26.97 -16.37 21.53
C GLU A 764 -26.93 -16.36 23.08
N ASN A 765 -26.88 -15.14 23.66
CA ASN A 765 -27.01 -14.77 25.09
C ASN A 765 -25.74 -14.48 25.91
N TYR A 766 -24.81 -13.64 25.42
CA TYR A 766 -23.85 -12.90 26.27
C TYR A 766 -23.56 -11.49 25.71
N LEU A 767 -24.54 -10.59 25.85
CA LEU A 767 -24.34 -9.13 25.75
C LEU A 767 -24.83 -8.37 27.00
N ASP A 768 -25.49 -9.06 27.92
CA ASP A 768 -25.65 -8.63 29.31
C ASP A 768 -24.51 -9.22 30.17
N ILE A 769 -24.21 -8.58 31.31
CA ILE A 769 -23.16 -8.95 32.28
C ILE A 769 -21.72 -8.67 31.79
N ILE A 770 -21.38 -7.39 31.61
CA ILE A 770 -20.11 -6.82 32.14
C ILE A 770 -20.44 -5.53 32.89
N GLN A 771 -21.06 -5.68 34.07
CA GLN A 771 -20.96 -4.75 35.19
C GLN A 771 -20.79 -5.61 36.46
N GLU A 772 -19.98 -5.12 37.41
CA GLU A 772 -19.63 -5.75 38.69
C GLU A 772 -18.82 -7.07 38.61
N GLU A 773 -17.49 -6.96 38.50
CA GLU A 773 -16.54 -7.42 39.54
C GLU A 773 -15.25 -6.58 39.51
#